data_AF-A0A151GJ69-F1
#
_entry.id   AF-A0A151GJ69-F1
#
_cell.length_a   1.000
_cell.length_b   1.000
_cell.length_c   1.000
_cell.angle_alpha   90.00
_cell.angle_beta   90.00
_cell.angle_gamma   90.00
#
_symmetry.space_group_name_H-M   'P 1'
#
loop_
_entity.id
_entity.type
_entity.pdbx_description
1 polymer ?
#
loop_
_entity_poly.entity_id
_entity_poly.type
_entity_poly.pdbx_seq_one_letter_code
_entity_poly.pdbx_strand_id
1 'polypeptide(L)'
;MASTTAHKYINKLQNHRVLVLGGSTGIGFCVAEAAVEHGAHVIISSSNQAKLDKAVGRLQAHAAAIGLEAERISAKTCDLSNPDTIEDNVVSLLEYATQHGKLDHVAFTAGDAIKITPLAETTVADVQKTGMVRQVGLIMLAKHLPKYINVRAASSLTVTGGTNTWRPGPDWAVIAGTGGAVEGLTRGFAISLQPVRVNCVQVGAVHTELFDSIPEDRLPAVLANLAREGITGTVGRPDEVAEAYLYCMKDTFATGGVVESNGGRLVGDGKEGLMFSARFSSSPLVLPVFVESDGSSDFAMEFDPDTPKYVTSDVTSFASDSVRKRWPVILTGAVDDVYRAVCRMDDGEQKAEGKKIIEQLGCLKYEVQHGRKLTPLLDDGHAEEIAVYNKELDDLDGPGWLDVPWLYAECYLYRRISTYFQLTQHWKKHDIFARQKIDTFRTSRNAVLELAARYRELMGQIHAHKAVTHDEDAERLLFAEAFEICLWGNATDLSLLTNLTYEDIQKLQGSAARKAAEENILVNHLPAAYDILKQARAEGRKERRVDIVLDNAGFELYVDLVLAGFLLASGLATQVILRPKSVPWFVSDVLPGDFAALLSAIANPKAFFETQSEAEELQEKMPAPLSQAEVENLQFVFQDWANLHAEGQLMMRPNRYWTTASSFWRLPHQAPELHEDLKAAELVIFKGDLNYRKLTGDAQWDPTTPFEDALGPMGKGSGVSILSLRTCKADVVVGLPAGKDEELRQLEGGGGESGARRWAWDGKWAVVSLSRG
;
A
#
# COMPACT_ATOMS: atom_id res chain seq x y z
N MET A 1 28.99 39.57 29.98
CA MET A 1 29.08 38.38 30.84
C MET A 1 28.12 37.34 30.28
N ALA A 2 28.64 36.14 30.03
CA ALA A 2 27.99 34.90 29.57
C ALA A 2 26.96 34.98 28.41
N SER A 3 27.45 35.11 27.18
CA SER A 3 26.80 34.49 26.02
C SER A 3 27.20 33.01 26.01
N THR A 4 26.45 32.18 26.71
CA THR A 4 26.57 30.72 26.61
C THR A 4 25.60 30.26 25.53
N THR A 5 26.13 29.68 24.46
CA THR A 5 25.43 29.04 23.35
C THR A 5 24.26 28.17 23.85
N ALA A 6 23.03 28.68 23.73
CA ALA A 6 21.83 27.94 24.12
C ALA A 6 21.70 26.67 23.26
N HIS A 7 21.61 25.50 23.90
CA HIS A 7 21.44 24.23 23.20
C HIS A 7 20.10 24.22 22.45
N LYS A 8 20.16 24.12 21.11
CA LYS A 8 18.99 24.22 20.20
C LYS A 8 17.82 23.28 20.53
N TYR A 9 18.11 22.06 20.98
CA TYR A 9 17.09 21.03 21.19
C TYR A 9 16.65 20.90 22.66
N ILE A 10 17.59 21.11 23.58
CA ILE A 10 17.35 20.99 25.03
C ILE A 10 16.58 22.21 25.54
N ASN A 11 16.87 23.41 25.05
CA ASN A 11 16.28 24.65 25.60
C ASN A 11 14.94 25.04 24.94
N LYS A 12 14.30 24.15 24.17
CA LYS A 12 13.07 24.45 23.43
C LYS A 12 11.87 24.83 24.32
N LEU A 13 11.87 24.43 25.59
CA LEU A 13 10.82 24.76 26.55
C LEU A 13 11.29 25.77 27.61
N GLN A 14 12.47 26.36 27.43
CA GLN A 14 13.04 27.28 28.40
C GLN A 14 12.10 28.49 28.55
N ASN A 15 11.66 28.72 29.79
CA ASN A 15 10.69 29.75 30.18
C ASN A 15 9.28 29.62 29.56
N HIS A 16 8.96 28.52 28.87
CA HIS A 16 7.58 28.25 28.46
C HIS A 16 6.70 27.97 29.68
N ARG A 17 5.41 28.31 29.59
CA ARG A 17 4.42 28.06 30.66
C ARG A 17 3.63 26.80 30.34
N VAL A 18 3.75 25.78 31.18
CA VAL A 18 3.18 24.45 30.98
C VAL A 18 2.15 24.15 32.07
N LEU A 19 0.89 23.93 31.68
CA LEU A 19 -0.15 23.45 32.59
C LEU A 19 -0.29 21.92 32.46
N VAL A 20 -0.21 21.20 33.58
CA VAL A 20 -0.43 19.75 33.63
C VAL A 20 -1.64 19.42 34.50
N LEU A 21 -2.76 19.09 33.85
CA LEU A 21 -3.96 18.60 34.54
C LEU A 21 -3.77 17.11 34.83
N GLY A 22 -3.85 16.71 36.10
CA GLY A 22 -3.46 15.37 36.54
C GLY A 22 -1.99 15.25 36.94
N GLY A 23 -1.35 16.36 37.32
CA GLY A 23 0.10 16.44 37.58
C GLY A 23 0.55 15.97 38.98
N SER A 24 -0.35 15.46 39.83
CA SER A 24 0.00 15.11 41.22
C SER A 24 0.72 13.77 41.37
N THR A 25 0.54 12.83 40.44
CA THR A 25 1.04 11.45 40.50
C THR A 25 1.26 10.89 39.09
N GLY A 26 1.95 9.75 38.98
CA GLY A 26 2.08 8.98 37.74
C GLY A 26 2.64 9.78 36.57
N ILE A 27 2.07 9.57 35.38
CA ILE A 27 2.54 10.17 34.11
C ILE A 27 2.56 11.71 34.20
N GLY A 28 1.51 12.32 34.74
CA GLY A 28 1.44 13.79 34.84
C GLY A 28 2.52 14.37 35.74
N PHE A 29 2.89 13.68 36.82
CA PHE A 29 4.01 14.10 37.67
C PHE A 29 5.33 14.09 36.89
N CYS A 30 5.63 13.01 36.15
CA CYS A 30 6.86 12.92 35.36
C CYS A 30 6.88 13.90 34.17
N VAL A 31 5.72 14.21 33.58
CA VAL A 31 5.61 15.29 32.57
C VAL A 31 5.96 16.65 33.20
N ALA A 32 5.47 16.93 34.40
CA ALA A 32 5.79 18.16 35.13
C ALA A 32 7.28 18.23 35.50
N GLU A 33 7.83 17.14 36.02
CA GLU A 33 9.25 16.99 36.37
C GLU A 33 10.15 17.24 35.15
N ALA A 34 9.90 16.54 34.04
CA ALA A 34 10.70 16.69 32.83
C ALA A 34 10.54 18.09 32.19
N ALA A 35 9.36 18.72 32.27
CA ALA A 35 9.18 20.09 31.82
C ALA A 35 10.00 21.10 32.66
N VAL A 36 10.10 20.87 33.98
CA VAL A 36 10.98 21.66 34.86
C VAL A 36 12.45 21.49 34.44
N GLU A 37 12.91 20.28 34.15
CA GLU A 37 14.28 20.04 33.67
C GLU A 37 14.61 20.79 32.37
N HIS A 38 13.61 21.00 31.52
CA HIS A 38 13.73 21.82 30.31
C HIS A 38 13.59 23.34 30.56
N GLY A 39 13.57 23.77 31.82
CA GLY A 39 13.53 25.17 32.24
C GLY A 39 12.16 25.83 32.13
N ALA A 40 11.06 25.06 32.02
CA ALA A 40 9.71 25.60 31.94
C ALA A 40 9.22 26.12 33.31
N HIS A 41 8.19 26.99 33.26
CA HIS A 41 7.33 27.27 34.41
C HIS A 41 6.16 26.29 34.38
N VAL A 42 6.01 25.49 35.43
CA VAL A 42 5.05 24.39 35.47
C VAL A 42 3.97 24.66 36.49
N ILE A 43 2.72 24.54 36.04
CA ILE A 43 1.52 24.62 36.87
C ILE A 43 0.91 23.22 36.89
N ILE A 44 0.82 22.59 38.06
CA ILE A 44 0.15 21.28 38.19
C ILE A 44 -1.25 21.44 38.80
N SER A 45 -2.18 20.59 38.37
CA SER A 45 -3.53 20.53 38.91
C SER A 45 -3.98 19.11 39.22
N SER A 46 -4.80 18.98 40.26
CA SER A 46 -5.42 17.74 40.73
C SER A 46 -6.69 18.09 41.50
N SER A 47 -7.62 17.13 41.66
CA SER A 47 -8.81 17.33 42.50
C SER A 47 -8.51 17.24 44.00
N ASN A 48 -7.33 16.74 44.40
CA ASN A 48 -6.98 16.51 45.80
C ASN A 48 -5.83 17.42 46.26
N GLN A 49 -6.13 18.36 47.15
CA GLN A 49 -5.15 19.34 47.67
C GLN A 49 -3.95 18.65 48.36
N ALA A 50 -4.18 17.65 49.21
CA ALA A 50 -3.09 17.00 49.94
C ALA A 50 -2.11 16.25 49.03
N LYS A 51 -2.61 15.61 47.96
CA LYS A 51 -1.75 14.99 46.93
C LYS A 51 -1.00 16.06 46.13
N LEU A 52 -1.67 17.17 45.84
CA LEU A 52 -1.09 18.29 45.11
C LEU A 52 0.05 18.94 45.89
N ASP A 53 -0.12 19.20 47.19
CA ASP A 53 0.91 19.79 48.05
C ASP A 53 2.16 18.90 48.14
N LYS A 54 1.98 17.58 48.25
CA LYS A 54 3.09 16.60 48.23
C LYS A 54 3.82 16.61 46.89
N ALA A 55 3.10 16.69 45.78
CA ALA A 55 3.69 16.75 44.44
C ALA A 55 4.51 18.04 44.26
N VAL A 56 4.01 19.19 44.71
CA VAL A 56 4.74 20.46 44.70
C VAL A 56 6.04 20.34 45.48
N GLY A 57 6.01 19.81 46.71
CA GLY A 57 7.22 19.64 47.51
C GLY A 57 8.28 18.75 46.83
N ARG A 58 7.86 17.67 46.17
CA ARG A 58 8.76 16.80 45.39
C ARG A 58 9.37 17.52 44.19
N LEU A 59 8.56 18.24 43.40
CA LEU A 59 9.04 18.99 42.24
C LEU A 59 9.98 20.13 42.65
N GLN A 60 9.70 20.83 43.75
CA GLN A 60 10.56 21.89 44.25
C GLN A 60 11.90 21.36 44.74
N ALA A 61 11.91 20.21 45.42
CA ALA A 61 13.14 19.54 45.82
C ALA A 61 13.96 19.10 44.60
N HIS A 62 13.30 18.58 43.55
CA HIS A 62 13.95 18.21 42.28
C HIS A 62 14.55 19.43 41.57
N ALA A 63 13.76 20.50 41.42
CA ALA A 63 14.21 21.76 40.81
C ALA A 63 15.46 22.31 41.54
N ALA A 64 15.43 22.33 42.87
CA ALA A 64 16.57 22.78 43.66
C ALA A 64 17.81 21.90 43.45
N ALA A 65 17.66 20.57 43.34
CA ALA A 65 18.75 19.64 43.09
C ALA A 65 19.44 19.85 41.74
N ILE A 66 18.71 20.36 40.73
CA ILE A 66 19.23 20.67 39.40
C ILE A 66 19.50 22.17 39.17
N GLY A 67 19.48 22.98 40.23
CA GLY A 67 19.82 24.42 40.19
C GLY A 67 18.76 25.33 39.56
N LEU A 68 17.48 24.94 39.64
CA LEU A 68 16.34 25.73 39.18
C LEU A 68 15.51 26.27 40.36
N GLU A 69 14.99 27.47 40.17
CA GLU A 69 14.19 28.20 41.18
C GLU A 69 12.85 27.51 41.46
N ALA A 70 12.50 27.36 42.75
CA ALA A 70 11.27 26.71 43.20
C ALA A 70 10.01 27.45 42.77
N GLU A 71 10.10 28.77 42.54
CA GLU A 71 9.04 29.67 42.07
C GLU A 71 8.57 29.34 40.65
N ARG A 72 9.30 28.48 39.93
CA ARG A 72 8.86 27.95 38.63
C ARG A 72 7.70 26.97 38.76
N ILE A 73 7.41 26.49 39.96
CA ILE A 73 6.39 25.47 40.21
C ILE A 73 5.25 26.09 41.00
N SER A 74 4.04 26.01 40.46
CA SER A 74 2.81 26.38 41.17
C SER A 74 1.72 25.33 40.99
N ALA A 75 0.66 25.44 41.78
CA ALA A 75 -0.41 24.46 41.75
C ALA A 75 -1.76 25.06 42.13
N LYS A 76 -2.83 24.53 41.53
CA LYS A 76 -4.21 24.86 41.88
C LYS A 76 -5.10 23.64 41.70
N THR A 77 -5.99 23.42 42.66
CA THR A 77 -6.97 22.33 42.57
C THR A 77 -8.02 22.61 41.52
N CYS A 78 -8.44 21.56 40.81
CA CYS A 78 -9.52 21.62 39.84
C CYS A 78 -10.26 20.28 39.84
N ASP A 79 -11.55 20.29 40.18
CA ASP A 79 -12.40 19.11 40.11
C ASP A 79 -13.16 19.09 38.79
N LEU A 80 -12.94 18.03 38.01
CA LEU A 80 -13.53 17.80 36.69
C LEU A 80 -14.66 16.76 36.73
N SER A 81 -15.01 16.23 37.90
CA SER A 81 -15.97 15.13 38.04
C SER A 81 -17.42 15.59 38.20
N ASN A 82 -17.66 16.87 38.49
CA ASN A 82 -18.99 17.41 38.75
C ASN A 82 -19.51 18.25 37.56
N PRO A 83 -20.55 17.79 36.84
CA PRO A 83 -21.06 18.47 35.64
C PRO A 83 -21.58 19.89 35.90
N ASP A 84 -22.03 20.21 37.12
CA ASP A 84 -22.61 21.52 37.43
C ASP A 84 -21.55 22.60 37.67
N THR A 85 -20.32 22.19 37.99
CA THR A 85 -19.23 23.12 38.38
C THR A 85 -17.99 23.00 37.48
N ILE A 86 -17.95 22.01 36.59
CA ILE A 86 -16.79 21.69 35.76
C ILE A 86 -16.31 22.88 34.91
N GLU A 87 -17.23 23.65 34.33
CA GLU A 87 -16.88 24.79 33.49
C GLU A 87 -16.24 25.91 34.32
N ASP A 88 -16.84 26.28 35.45
CA ASP A 88 -16.32 27.30 36.36
C ASP A 88 -14.96 26.89 36.97
N ASN A 89 -14.81 25.60 37.32
CA ASN A 89 -13.56 25.06 37.83
C ASN A 89 -12.43 25.13 36.79
N VAL A 90 -12.74 24.84 35.52
CA VAL A 90 -11.79 24.96 34.40
C VAL A 90 -11.39 26.42 34.18
N VAL A 91 -12.38 27.34 34.15
CA VAL A 91 -12.11 28.78 33.99
C VAL A 91 -11.23 29.29 35.13
N SER A 92 -11.58 28.98 36.37
CA SER A 92 -10.81 29.35 37.56
C SER A 92 -9.37 28.83 37.52
N LEU A 93 -9.16 27.60 37.06
CA LEU A 93 -7.82 27.04 36.86
C LEU A 93 -7.02 27.82 35.81
N LEU A 94 -7.62 28.10 34.65
CA LEU A 94 -6.95 28.81 33.55
C LEU A 94 -6.62 30.26 33.93
N GLU A 95 -7.51 30.95 34.63
CA GLU A 95 -7.25 32.30 35.17
C GLU A 95 -6.04 32.30 36.11
N TYR A 96 -5.97 31.35 37.04
CA TYR A 96 -4.82 31.19 37.93
C TYR A 96 -3.53 30.89 37.16
N ALA A 97 -3.58 29.92 36.25
CA ALA A 97 -2.41 29.48 35.48
C ALA A 97 -1.84 30.61 34.59
N THR A 98 -2.66 31.62 34.30
CA THR A 98 -2.29 32.75 33.42
C THR A 98 -2.03 34.08 34.14
N GLN A 99 -2.03 34.11 35.48
CA GLN A 99 -1.74 35.33 36.27
C GLN A 99 -0.38 35.96 35.93
N HIS A 100 0.58 35.15 35.50
CA HIS A 100 1.93 35.60 35.15
C HIS A 100 2.26 35.39 33.67
N GLY A 101 1.22 35.40 32.81
CA GLY A 101 1.35 35.24 31.36
C GLY A 101 0.59 34.04 30.81
N LYS A 102 0.27 34.08 29.52
CA LYS A 102 -0.46 33.01 28.81
C LYS A 102 0.32 31.70 28.78
N LEU A 103 -0.40 30.59 28.70
CA LEU A 103 0.16 29.25 28.56
C LEU A 103 0.80 29.05 27.19
N ASP A 104 1.81 28.18 27.12
CA ASP A 104 2.37 27.68 25.86
C ASP A 104 1.97 26.22 25.63
N HIS A 105 1.95 25.41 26.68
CA HIS A 105 1.60 24.01 26.57
C HIS A 105 0.60 23.59 27.65
N VAL A 106 -0.31 22.69 27.28
CA VAL A 106 -1.23 22.03 28.21
C VAL A 106 -1.14 20.53 28.01
N ALA A 107 -0.81 19.80 29.07
CA ALA A 107 -0.89 18.34 29.12
C ALA A 107 -2.12 17.93 29.94
N PHE A 108 -3.01 17.16 29.32
CA PHE A 108 -4.20 16.63 29.95
C PHE A 108 -4.01 15.14 30.24
N THR A 109 -3.52 14.84 31.45
CA THR A 109 -3.33 13.48 31.99
C THR A 109 -4.39 13.12 33.04
N ALA A 110 -5.31 14.04 33.32
CA ALA A 110 -6.36 13.86 34.30
C ALA A 110 -7.31 12.70 33.93
N GLY A 111 -7.57 11.84 34.89
CA GLY A 111 -8.52 10.75 34.76
C GLY A 111 -8.77 10.09 36.11
N ASP A 112 -9.96 9.54 36.26
CA ASP A 112 -10.35 8.80 37.47
C ASP A 112 -10.05 7.31 37.35
N ALA A 113 -10.09 6.60 38.48
CA ALA A 113 -10.04 5.15 38.49
C ALA A 113 -11.13 4.56 37.57
N ILE A 114 -10.74 3.60 36.74
CA ILE A 114 -11.65 2.97 35.78
C ILE A 114 -12.39 1.86 36.51
N LYS A 115 -13.73 1.96 36.56
CA LYS A 115 -14.59 0.87 36.98
C LYS A 115 -15.01 0.08 35.75
N ILE A 116 -14.63 -1.20 35.69
CA ILE A 116 -15.09 -2.12 34.65
C ILE A 116 -16.40 -2.74 35.14
N THR A 117 -17.48 -2.50 34.41
CA THR A 117 -18.83 -3.02 34.70
C THR A 117 -19.23 -3.92 33.53
N PRO A 118 -19.77 -5.14 33.78
CA PRO A 118 -20.29 -5.98 32.71
C PRO A 118 -21.23 -5.24 31.78
N LEU A 119 -21.14 -5.50 30.48
CA LEU A 119 -21.95 -4.75 29.50
C LEU A 119 -23.46 -4.86 29.80
N ALA A 120 -23.92 -6.05 30.22
CA ALA A 120 -25.32 -6.30 30.57
C ALA A 120 -25.80 -5.53 31.82
N GLU A 121 -24.89 -5.07 32.67
CA GLU A 121 -25.17 -4.34 33.92
C GLU A 121 -24.86 -2.84 33.80
N THR A 122 -24.35 -2.41 32.65
CA THR A 122 -23.92 -1.02 32.43
C THR A 122 -25.11 -0.08 32.47
N THR A 123 -25.02 0.95 33.32
CA THR A 123 -26.04 2.00 33.41
C THR A 123 -25.63 3.27 32.67
N VAL A 124 -26.60 4.14 32.38
CA VAL A 124 -26.33 5.48 31.83
C VAL A 124 -25.40 6.28 32.74
N ALA A 125 -25.55 6.14 34.05
CA ALA A 125 -24.70 6.80 35.03
C ALA A 125 -23.24 6.32 34.94
N ASP A 126 -23.00 5.03 34.69
CA ASP A 126 -21.63 4.49 34.49
C ASP A 126 -20.99 5.07 33.21
N VAL A 127 -21.76 5.21 32.12
CA VAL A 127 -21.29 5.82 30.87
C VAL A 127 -20.95 7.29 31.08
N GLN A 128 -21.86 8.06 31.68
CA GLN A 128 -21.66 9.48 31.98
C GLN A 128 -20.46 9.70 32.89
N LYS A 129 -20.33 8.90 33.95
CA LYS A 129 -19.21 8.98 34.89
C LYS A 129 -17.86 8.69 34.22
N THR A 130 -17.80 7.67 33.35
CA THR A 130 -16.57 7.31 32.62
C THR A 130 -16.10 8.42 31.68
N GLY A 131 -17.05 9.09 31.02
CA GLY A 131 -16.77 10.19 30.09
C GLY A 131 -16.55 11.56 30.75
N MET A 132 -16.97 11.77 32.00
CA MET A 132 -17.01 13.11 32.62
C MET A 132 -15.65 13.82 32.61
N VAL A 133 -14.63 13.22 33.22
CA VAL A 133 -13.29 13.84 33.25
C VAL A 133 -12.60 13.77 31.88
N ARG A 134 -12.65 12.61 31.24
CA ARG A 134 -11.85 12.31 30.03
C ARG A 134 -12.40 12.95 28.74
N GLN A 135 -13.68 13.26 28.69
CA GLN A 135 -14.34 13.87 27.53
C GLN A 135 -14.92 15.23 27.88
N VAL A 136 -15.84 15.32 28.84
CA VAL A 136 -16.55 16.59 29.12
C VAL A 136 -15.59 17.64 29.67
N GLY A 137 -14.75 17.26 30.65
CA GLY A 137 -13.72 18.14 31.19
C GLY A 137 -12.71 18.60 30.15
N LEU A 138 -12.31 17.69 29.25
CA LEU A 138 -11.43 18.03 28.12
C LEU A 138 -12.09 19.00 27.14
N ILE A 139 -13.38 18.82 26.81
CA ILE A 139 -14.13 19.73 25.95
C ILE A 139 -14.26 21.10 26.60
N MET A 140 -14.58 21.18 27.90
CA MET A 140 -14.67 22.45 28.62
C MET A 140 -13.31 23.17 28.66
N LEU A 141 -12.22 22.44 28.86
CA LEU A 141 -10.87 22.99 28.75
C LEU A 141 -10.61 23.56 27.34
N ALA A 142 -10.82 22.76 26.30
CA ALA A 142 -10.57 23.17 24.91
C ALA A 142 -11.43 24.38 24.49
N LYS A 143 -12.69 24.45 24.95
CA LYS A 143 -13.61 25.58 24.73
C LYS A 143 -13.03 26.91 25.19
N HIS A 144 -12.39 26.94 26.36
CA HIS A 144 -11.89 28.19 26.96
C HIS A 144 -10.42 28.47 26.66
N LEU A 145 -9.64 27.44 26.33
CA LEU A 145 -8.18 27.51 26.14
C LEU A 145 -7.69 28.65 25.22
N PRO A 146 -8.35 28.99 24.08
CA PRO A 146 -7.90 30.08 23.20
C PRO A 146 -7.71 31.44 23.89
N LYS A 147 -8.44 31.71 24.98
CA LYS A 147 -8.31 32.96 25.75
C LYS A 147 -7.02 32.98 26.58
N TYR A 148 -6.55 31.81 27.00
CA TYR A 148 -5.53 31.63 28.03
C TYR A 148 -4.20 31.08 27.49
N ILE A 149 -4.18 30.55 26.27
CA ILE A 149 -2.96 30.08 25.60
C ILE A 149 -2.44 31.10 24.58
N ASN A 150 -1.13 31.10 24.36
CA ASN A 150 -0.52 31.77 23.21
C ASN A 150 -0.99 31.08 21.92
N VAL A 151 -1.76 31.76 21.09
CA VAL A 151 -2.32 31.17 19.85
C VAL A 151 -1.27 31.18 18.75
N ARG A 152 -0.44 30.12 18.69
CA ARG A 152 0.67 29.95 17.73
C ARG A 152 1.01 28.47 17.55
N ALA A 153 1.66 28.11 16.44
CA ALA A 153 2.13 26.75 16.16
C ALA A 153 3.17 26.23 17.17
N ALA A 154 3.83 27.12 17.91
CA ALA A 154 4.72 26.73 18.99
C ALA A 154 3.98 26.27 20.27
N SER A 155 2.67 26.50 20.37
CA SER A 155 1.85 26.10 21.50
C SER A 155 1.12 24.78 21.25
N SER A 156 0.83 24.01 22.31
CA SER A 156 0.15 22.71 22.16
C SER A 156 -0.80 22.35 23.29
N LEU A 157 -1.85 21.61 22.93
CA LEU A 157 -2.65 20.78 23.84
C LEU A 157 -2.30 19.31 23.57
N THR A 158 -1.93 18.56 24.60
CA THR A 158 -1.62 17.13 24.49
C THR A 158 -2.53 16.35 25.42
N VAL A 159 -3.33 15.44 24.87
CA VAL A 159 -4.31 14.65 25.59
C VAL A 159 -3.84 13.21 25.75
N THR A 160 -4.45 12.47 26.68
CA THR A 160 -4.04 11.10 27.00
C THR A 160 -5.08 10.11 26.48
N GLY A 161 -4.67 9.28 25.51
CA GLY A 161 -5.41 8.11 25.06
C GLY A 161 -4.87 6.84 25.72
N GLY A 162 -5.25 5.68 25.20
CA GLY A 162 -4.71 4.41 25.68
C GLY A 162 -4.96 3.27 24.73
N THR A 163 -4.13 2.24 24.78
CA THR A 163 -4.24 1.08 23.88
C THR A 163 -5.57 0.35 23.98
N ASN A 164 -6.31 0.53 25.08
CA ASN A 164 -7.62 -0.10 25.27
C ASN A 164 -8.69 0.43 24.32
N THR A 165 -8.48 1.57 23.65
CA THR A 165 -9.31 2.01 22.52
C THR A 165 -9.29 0.96 21.39
N TRP A 166 -8.10 0.47 21.07
CA TRP A 166 -7.84 -0.40 19.92
C TRP A 166 -7.79 -1.89 20.28
N ARG A 167 -7.45 -2.20 21.54
CA ARG A 167 -7.38 -3.55 22.08
C ARG A 167 -8.08 -3.62 23.45
N PRO A 168 -9.41 -3.50 23.50
CA PRO A 168 -10.16 -3.59 24.75
C PRO A 168 -10.18 -5.02 25.31
N GLY A 169 -10.17 -5.15 26.64
CA GLY A 169 -10.48 -6.41 27.31
C GLY A 169 -11.99 -6.68 27.40
N PRO A 170 -12.41 -7.87 27.84
CA PRO A 170 -13.82 -8.17 28.13
C PRO A 170 -14.43 -7.13 29.08
N ASP A 171 -15.64 -6.65 28.77
CA ASP A 171 -16.38 -5.60 29.50
C ASP A 171 -15.79 -4.18 29.43
N TRP A 172 -14.79 -3.91 28.58
CA TRP A 172 -14.18 -2.58 28.45
C TRP A 172 -14.86 -1.67 27.42
N ALA A 173 -16.05 -2.04 26.91
CA ALA A 173 -16.72 -1.32 25.82
C ALA A 173 -16.89 0.19 26.10
N VAL A 174 -17.30 0.58 27.31
CA VAL A 174 -17.54 1.98 27.70
C VAL A 174 -16.24 2.79 27.72
N ILE A 175 -15.16 2.22 28.27
CA ILE A 175 -13.87 2.90 28.34
C ILE A 175 -13.18 2.94 26.97
N ALA A 176 -13.36 1.92 26.13
CA ALA A 176 -12.87 1.90 24.75
C ALA A 176 -13.58 2.97 23.90
N GLY A 177 -14.90 3.09 24.01
CA GLY A 177 -15.67 4.17 23.36
C GLY A 177 -15.22 5.56 23.84
N THR A 178 -14.90 5.70 25.12
CA THR A 178 -14.31 6.93 25.67
C THR A 178 -12.93 7.24 25.07
N GLY A 179 -12.08 6.23 24.90
CA GLY A 179 -10.80 6.38 24.22
C GLY A 179 -10.95 6.80 22.76
N GLY A 180 -11.89 6.20 22.03
CA GLY A 180 -12.22 6.60 20.66
C GLY A 180 -12.71 8.05 20.56
N ALA A 181 -13.51 8.51 21.53
CA ALA A 181 -13.93 9.90 21.62
C ALA A 181 -12.74 10.85 21.82
N VAL A 182 -11.78 10.53 22.69
CA VAL A 182 -10.56 11.34 22.92
C VAL A 182 -9.71 11.45 21.64
N GLU A 183 -9.52 10.34 20.92
CA GLU A 183 -8.78 10.36 19.65
C GLU A 183 -9.51 11.16 18.55
N GLY A 184 -10.84 11.07 18.49
CA GLY A 184 -11.66 11.91 17.60
C GLY A 184 -11.57 13.39 17.96
N LEU A 185 -11.72 13.73 19.25
CA LEU A 185 -11.58 15.09 19.77
C LEU A 185 -10.20 15.69 19.50
N THR A 186 -9.14 14.87 19.50
CA THR A 186 -7.78 15.32 19.16
C THR A 186 -7.73 15.95 17.77
N ARG A 187 -8.28 15.26 16.75
CA ARG A 187 -8.34 15.78 15.38
C ARG A 187 -9.29 16.98 15.27
N GLY A 188 -10.46 16.91 15.92
CA GLY A 188 -11.41 18.01 15.95
C GLY A 188 -10.83 19.29 16.54
N PHE A 189 -10.15 19.20 17.68
CA PHE A 189 -9.51 20.34 18.33
C PHE A 189 -8.28 20.84 17.58
N ALA A 190 -7.52 19.98 16.89
CA ALA A 190 -6.42 20.44 16.03
C ALA A 190 -6.92 21.42 14.95
N ILE A 191 -8.13 21.19 14.43
CA ILE A 191 -8.79 22.10 13.47
C ILE A 191 -9.37 23.32 14.19
N SER A 192 -10.08 23.13 15.31
CA SER A 192 -10.78 24.22 16.01
C SER A 192 -9.85 25.20 16.73
N LEU A 193 -8.66 24.76 17.16
CA LEU A 193 -7.70 25.56 17.91
C LEU A 193 -6.53 26.07 17.05
N GLN A 194 -6.52 25.77 15.75
CA GLN A 194 -5.43 26.19 14.87
C GLN A 194 -5.10 27.69 15.01
N PRO A 195 -3.82 28.08 15.00
CA PRO A 195 -2.63 27.25 14.78
C PRO A 195 -2.10 26.53 16.04
N VAL A 196 -2.80 26.54 17.19
CA VAL A 196 -2.42 25.71 18.35
C VAL A 196 -2.50 24.25 17.97
N ARG A 197 -1.44 23.49 18.26
CA ARG A 197 -1.37 22.07 17.90
C ARG A 197 -2.09 21.20 18.92
N VAL A 198 -2.71 20.13 18.46
CA VAL A 198 -3.37 19.17 19.36
C VAL A 198 -2.97 17.75 19.00
N ASN A 199 -2.46 16.99 19.97
CA ASN A 199 -2.05 15.58 19.77
C ASN A 199 -2.54 14.70 20.93
N CYS A 200 -2.61 13.40 20.68
CA CYS A 200 -2.93 12.38 21.68
C CYS A 200 -1.68 11.54 21.97
N VAL A 201 -1.34 11.30 23.24
CA VAL A 201 -0.36 10.29 23.63
C VAL A 201 -1.12 9.02 24.02
N GLN A 202 -0.92 7.95 23.27
CA GLN A 202 -1.56 6.66 23.50
C GLN A 202 -0.66 5.76 24.33
N VAL A 203 -1.06 5.54 25.58
CA VAL A 203 -0.27 4.80 26.56
C VAL A 203 -0.67 3.33 26.66
N GLY A 204 0.31 2.48 26.99
CA GLY A 204 0.11 1.07 27.32
C GLY A 204 -0.18 0.86 28.81
N ALA A 205 0.18 -0.30 29.34
CA ALA A 205 0.24 -0.48 30.80
C ALA A 205 1.43 0.30 31.35
N VAL A 206 1.18 1.21 32.30
CA VAL A 206 2.21 2.05 32.94
C VAL A 206 2.15 1.88 34.44
N HIS A 207 3.27 1.52 35.06
CA HIS A 207 3.36 1.29 36.50
C HIS A 207 3.30 2.63 37.24
N THR A 208 2.10 2.99 37.66
CA THR A 208 1.78 4.23 38.41
C THR A 208 1.18 3.85 39.76
N GLU A 209 0.96 4.84 40.63
CA GLU A 209 0.30 4.70 41.93
C GLU A 209 -1.15 4.17 41.81
N LEU A 210 -1.71 4.06 40.60
CA LEU A 210 -2.97 3.33 40.37
C LEU A 210 -2.85 1.84 40.72
N PHE A 211 -1.65 1.27 40.65
CA PHE A 211 -1.36 -0.12 41.00
C PHE A 211 -1.30 -0.36 42.51
N ASP A 212 -1.24 0.70 43.34
CA ASP A 212 -1.20 0.59 44.82
C ASP A 212 -2.47 -0.06 45.39
N SER A 213 -3.56 -0.10 44.60
CA SER A 213 -4.80 -0.80 44.96
C SER A 213 -4.73 -2.32 44.82
N ILE A 214 -3.68 -2.85 44.17
CA ILE A 214 -3.44 -4.28 44.01
C ILE A 214 -2.64 -4.77 45.22
N PRO A 215 -3.09 -5.83 45.92
CA PRO A 215 -2.34 -6.43 47.03
C PRO A 215 -0.87 -6.76 46.66
N GLU A 216 0.07 -6.47 47.57
CA GLU A 216 1.52 -6.62 47.32
C GLU A 216 1.91 -8.05 46.87
N ASP A 217 1.23 -9.07 47.36
CA ASP A 217 1.46 -10.47 46.99
C ASP A 217 1.02 -10.79 45.55
N ARG A 218 0.09 -10.01 44.98
CA ARG A 218 -0.44 -10.20 43.62
C ARG A 218 0.19 -9.27 42.59
N LEU A 219 0.71 -8.13 43.02
CA LEU A 219 1.25 -7.10 42.15
C LEU A 219 2.35 -7.63 41.19
N PRO A 220 3.33 -8.45 41.62
CA PRO A 220 4.34 -9.01 40.71
C PRO A 220 3.74 -9.84 39.58
N ALA A 221 2.73 -10.66 39.87
CA ALA A 221 2.07 -11.49 38.87
C ALA A 221 1.26 -10.66 37.87
N VAL A 222 0.57 -9.61 38.34
CA VAL A 222 -0.16 -8.67 37.48
C VAL A 222 0.79 -7.91 36.56
N LEU A 223 1.89 -7.38 37.10
CA LEU A 223 2.89 -6.69 36.29
C LEU A 223 3.53 -7.63 35.26
N ALA A 224 3.83 -8.88 35.63
CA ALA A 224 4.35 -9.88 34.69
C ALA A 224 3.34 -10.26 33.60
N ASN A 225 2.04 -10.27 33.90
CA ASN A 225 0.98 -10.48 32.89
C ASN A 225 0.93 -9.30 31.92
N LEU A 226 0.88 -8.06 32.43
CA LEU A 226 0.82 -6.86 31.60
C LEU A 226 2.07 -6.67 30.75
N ALA A 227 3.25 -6.98 31.30
CA ALA A 227 4.52 -6.96 30.59
C ALA A 227 4.52 -7.94 29.39
N ARG A 228 3.83 -9.09 29.52
CA ARG A 228 3.69 -10.07 28.43
C ARG A 228 2.78 -9.61 27.30
N GLU A 229 1.92 -8.61 27.52
CA GLU A 229 1.04 -8.08 26.48
C GLU A 229 1.77 -7.11 25.53
N GLY A 230 2.93 -6.57 25.94
CA GLY A 230 3.76 -5.68 25.14
C GLY A 230 4.98 -6.39 24.53
N ILE A 231 5.44 -5.93 23.37
CA ILE A 231 6.65 -6.44 22.70
C ILE A 231 7.91 -6.16 23.52
N THR A 232 7.96 -5.02 24.21
CA THR A 232 9.09 -4.65 25.07
C THR A 232 9.30 -5.61 26.25
N GLY A 233 8.31 -6.45 26.56
CA GLY A 233 8.38 -7.40 27.67
C GLY A 233 8.41 -6.73 29.04
N THR A 234 8.03 -5.45 29.11
CA THR A 234 8.07 -4.62 30.32
C THR A 234 6.79 -3.79 30.45
N VAL A 235 6.40 -3.50 31.69
CA VAL A 235 5.41 -2.45 31.96
C VAL A 235 6.12 -1.10 31.85
N GLY A 236 5.52 -0.14 31.13
CA GLY A 236 6.13 1.17 30.93
C GLY A 236 6.27 1.93 32.25
N ARG A 237 7.29 2.77 32.35
CA ARG A 237 7.43 3.69 33.49
C ARG A 237 6.87 5.08 33.16
N PRO A 238 6.38 5.83 34.15
CA PRO A 238 5.86 7.18 33.92
C PRO A 238 6.87 8.14 33.29
N ASP A 239 8.16 8.02 33.62
CA ASP A 239 9.26 8.80 33.04
C ASP A 239 9.42 8.54 31.53
N GLU A 240 9.27 7.30 31.08
CA GLU A 240 9.38 6.94 29.66
C GLU A 240 8.23 7.54 28.85
N VAL A 241 7.02 7.56 29.41
CA VAL A 241 5.84 8.12 28.75
C VAL A 241 5.89 9.65 28.71
N ALA A 242 6.51 10.29 29.70
CA ALA A 242 6.65 11.74 29.75
C ALA A 242 7.39 12.30 28.52
N GLU A 243 8.34 11.56 27.95
CA GLU A 243 9.06 11.93 26.73
C GLU A 243 8.12 12.15 25.53
N ALA A 244 7.04 11.39 25.41
CA ALA A 244 6.05 11.57 24.34
C ALA A 244 5.31 12.92 24.45
N TYR A 245 5.07 13.41 25.67
CA TYR A 245 4.51 14.75 25.89
C TYR A 245 5.53 15.83 25.59
N LEU A 246 6.79 15.66 26.00
CA LEU A 246 7.85 16.60 25.66
C LEU A 246 8.08 16.68 24.15
N TYR A 247 8.03 15.55 23.44
CA TYR A 247 8.01 15.52 21.97
C TYR A 247 6.87 16.38 21.41
N CYS A 248 5.64 16.17 21.89
CA CYS A 248 4.49 16.96 21.46
C CYS A 248 4.66 18.47 21.74
N MET A 249 5.35 18.85 22.81
CA MET A 249 5.65 20.26 23.12
C MET A 249 6.75 20.83 22.21
N LYS A 250 7.83 20.07 21.96
CA LYS A 250 9.05 20.51 21.27
C LYS A 250 8.96 20.47 19.74
N ASP A 251 8.18 19.56 19.17
CA ASP A 251 7.98 19.46 17.72
C ASP A 251 6.84 20.38 17.29
N THR A 252 7.20 21.54 16.73
CA THR A 252 6.25 22.55 16.27
C THR A 252 5.54 22.17 14.97
N PHE A 253 5.79 20.99 14.41
CA PHE A 253 5.14 20.47 13.21
C PHE A 253 4.10 19.38 13.52
N ALA A 254 4.23 18.65 14.62
CA ALA A 254 3.31 17.57 14.99
C ALA A 254 1.94 18.09 15.45
N THR A 255 0.86 17.78 14.74
CA THR A 255 -0.54 18.09 15.13
C THR A 255 -1.53 17.08 14.54
N GLY A 256 -2.68 16.88 15.19
CA GLY A 256 -3.75 15.98 14.75
C GLY A 256 -3.43 14.48 14.89
N GLY A 257 -2.26 14.13 15.40
CA GLY A 257 -1.74 12.76 15.44
C GLY A 257 -1.91 12.06 16.78
N VAL A 258 -1.72 10.73 16.74
CA VAL A 258 -1.58 9.87 17.92
C VAL A 258 -0.12 9.45 18.04
N VAL A 259 0.50 9.75 19.18
CA VAL A 259 1.88 9.36 19.51
C VAL A 259 1.81 8.12 20.38
N GLU A 260 2.33 7.01 19.89
CA GLU A 260 2.25 5.72 20.55
C GLU A 260 3.43 5.50 21.51
N SER A 261 3.16 5.46 22.82
CA SER A 261 4.14 5.13 23.86
C SER A 261 3.58 4.02 24.74
N ASN A 262 3.50 2.81 24.17
CA ASN A 262 2.71 1.73 24.73
C ASN A 262 3.41 0.36 24.84
N GLY A 263 4.73 0.33 24.69
CA GLY A 263 5.52 -0.89 24.82
C GLY A 263 5.25 -1.94 23.74
N GLY A 264 4.60 -1.57 22.63
CA GLY A 264 4.20 -2.46 21.55
C GLY A 264 2.93 -3.28 21.86
N ARG A 265 2.11 -2.85 22.82
CA ARG A 265 0.93 -3.62 23.25
C ARG A 265 -0.13 -3.82 22.16
N LEU A 266 -0.21 -2.96 21.15
CA LEU A 266 -1.16 -3.15 20.04
C LEU A 266 -0.76 -4.27 19.08
N VAL A 267 0.51 -4.67 19.10
CA VAL A 267 1.12 -5.63 18.18
C VAL A 267 1.78 -6.81 18.89
N GLY A 268 1.69 -6.87 20.23
CA GLY A 268 2.22 -7.94 21.06
C GLY A 268 1.19 -9.03 21.33
N ASP A 269 1.57 -10.30 21.22
CA ASP A 269 0.67 -11.41 21.51
C ASP A 269 0.66 -11.69 23.02
N GLY A 270 -0.39 -11.27 23.73
CA GLY A 270 -0.64 -11.82 25.06
C GLY A 270 -0.65 -13.35 24.93
N LYS A 271 0.28 -14.03 25.60
CA LYS A 271 0.60 -15.48 25.43
C LYS A 271 -0.52 -16.45 25.85
N GLU A 272 -1.76 -16.21 25.46
CA GLU A 272 -2.83 -17.22 25.43
C GLU A 272 -3.08 -17.76 24.02
N GLY A 273 -2.68 -17.04 22.96
CA GLY A 273 -2.70 -17.54 21.58
C GLY A 273 -1.78 -18.75 21.33
N LEU A 274 -0.72 -18.91 22.13
CA LEU A 274 0.17 -20.07 22.03
C LEU A 274 -0.39 -21.35 22.67
N MET A 275 -1.33 -21.25 23.62
CA MET A 275 -1.85 -22.42 24.34
C MET A 275 -3.01 -23.13 23.62
N PHE A 276 -3.64 -22.48 22.63
CA PHE A 276 -4.65 -23.15 21.80
C PHE A 276 -4.03 -24.09 20.75
N SER A 277 -2.74 -23.90 20.42
CA SER A 277 -1.99 -24.82 19.54
C SER A 277 -1.67 -26.17 20.21
N ALA A 278 -1.69 -26.24 21.55
CA ALA A 278 -1.25 -27.41 22.31
C ALA A 278 -2.37 -28.42 22.64
N ARG A 279 -3.64 -28.16 22.30
CA ARG A 279 -4.77 -29.07 22.60
C ARG A 279 -5.31 -29.88 21.42
N PHE A 280 -4.71 -29.78 20.23
CA PHE A 280 -5.00 -30.67 19.10
C PHE A 280 -3.88 -31.69 18.81
N SER A 281 -2.96 -31.89 19.75
CA SER A 281 -1.94 -32.96 19.69
C SER A 281 -2.36 -34.17 20.53
N SER A 282 -3.49 -34.79 20.22
CA SER A 282 -3.75 -36.17 20.64
C SER A 282 -4.87 -36.81 19.81
N SER A 283 -4.54 -37.24 18.60
CA SER A 283 -5.05 -38.48 18.01
C SER A 283 -4.01 -39.03 17.02
N PRO A 284 -3.60 -40.30 17.16
CA PRO A 284 -2.65 -40.95 16.26
C PRO A 284 -3.38 -41.51 15.03
N LEU A 285 -2.62 -41.73 13.96
CA LEU A 285 -3.00 -42.33 12.66
C LEU A 285 -3.55 -41.36 11.59
N VAL A 286 -2.64 -40.67 10.91
CA VAL A 286 -2.52 -40.79 9.44
C VAL A 286 -1.01 -40.81 9.13
N LEU A 287 -0.57 -41.89 8.49
CA LEU A 287 0.81 -42.10 8.05
C LEU A 287 1.23 -40.99 7.07
N PRO A 288 2.49 -40.50 7.10
CA PRO A 288 3.00 -39.73 5.98
C PRO A 288 3.10 -40.67 4.79
N VAL A 289 2.23 -40.48 3.80
CA VAL A 289 2.47 -41.00 2.46
C VAL A 289 3.59 -40.14 1.90
N PHE A 290 4.83 -40.59 2.10
CA PHE A 290 5.92 -40.22 1.21
C PHE A 290 5.56 -40.77 -0.16
N VAL A 291 4.98 -39.91 -1.00
CA VAL A 291 5.05 -40.13 -2.44
C VAL A 291 6.51 -39.84 -2.78
N GLU A 292 7.30 -40.90 -3.00
CA GLU A 292 8.48 -40.79 -3.84
C GLU A 292 7.98 -40.33 -5.21
N SER A 293 8.02 -39.03 -5.47
CA SER A 293 7.96 -38.50 -6.82
C SER A 293 9.37 -38.66 -7.41
N ASP A 294 9.47 -39.66 -8.26
CA ASP A 294 10.39 -39.77 -9.38
C ASP A 294 10.77 -38.41 -10.01
N GLY A 295 11.90 -37.86 -9.54
CA GLY A 295 12.95 -37.30 -10.39
C GLY A 295 12.64 -36.10 -11.31
N SER A 296 12.00 -35.02 -10.83
CA SER A 296 11.91 -33.78 -11.63
C SER A 296 12.04 -32.45 -10.86
N SER A 297 12.31 -32.45 -9.55
CA SER A 297 12.29 -31.22 -8.75
C SER A 297 13.65 -30.54 -8.56
N ASP A 298 14.71 -30.83 -9.31
CA ASP A 298 16.05 -30.26 -9.06
C ASP A 298 16.30 -28.83 -9.58
N PHE A 299 15.33 -28.19 -10.24
CA PHE A 299 15.57 -27.01 -11.09
C PHE A 299 15.24 -25.63 -10.49
N ALA A 300 15.10 -25.49 -9.16
CA ALA A 300 14.49 -24.30 -8.57
C ALA A 300 15.33 -23.02 -8.68
N MET A 301 16.67 -23.07 -8.75
CA MET A 301 17.48 -21.86 -9.03
C MET A 301 18.62 -22.10 -10.04
N GLU A 302 18.79 -23.32 -10.53
CA GLU A 302 19.93 -23.74 -11.38
C GLU A 302 20.07 -22.92 -12.68
N PHE A 303 18.96 -22.41 -13.21
CA PHE A 303 18.92 -21.73 -14.52
C PHE A 303 18.71 -20.21 -14.43
N ASP A 304 18.84 -19.62 -13.24
CA ASP A 304 18.80 -18.16 -13.11
C ASP A 304 20.14 -17.52 -13.47
N PRO A 305 20.18 -16.21 -13.78
CA PRO A 305 21.44 -15.53 -14.05
C PRO A 305 22.36 -15.56 -12.82
N ASP A 306 23.66 -15.72 -13.07
CA ASP A 306 24.71 -15.58 -12.04
C ASP A 306 24.82 -14.13 -11.51
N THR A 307 24.24 -13.17 -12.21
CA THR A 307 24.16 -11.77 -11.80
C THR A 307 23.31 -11.63 -10.53
N PRO A 308 23.79 -10.92 -9.49
CA PRO A 308 23.04 -10.75 -8.24
C PRO A 308 21.63 -10.20 -8.47
N LYS A 309 20.64 -10.73 -7.75
CA LYS A 309 19.25 -10.28 -7.82
C LYS A 309 19.04 -9.01 -7.01
N TYR A 310 18.01 -8.22 -7.33
CA TYR A 310 17.53 -7.20 -6.41
C TYR A 310 16.91 -7.86 -5.18
N VAL A 311 17.23 -7.33 -3.99
CA VAL A 311 16.83 -7.88 -2.70
C VAL A 311 16.07 -6.85 -1.88
N THR A 312 15.09 -7.29 -1.10
CA THR A 312 14.23 -6.40 -0.30
C THR A 312 14.96 -5.67 0.83
N SER A 313 16.19 -6.10 1.16
CA SER A 313 17.06 -5.47 2.15
C SER A 313 17.82 -4.25 1.60
N ASP A 314 17.94 -4.10 0.27
CA ASP A 314 18.67 -3.01 -0.35
C ASP A 314 17.88 -1.69 -0.30
N VAL A 315 18.30 -0.81 0.62
CA VAL A 315 17.69 0.51 0.83
C VAL A 315 17.86 1.49 -0.35
N THR A 316 18.75 1.18 -1.29
CA THR A 316 18.95 1.96 -2.52
C THR A 316 18.10 1.46 -3.69
N SER A 317 17.43 0.32 -3.52
CA SER A 317 16.54 -0.29 -4.52
C SER A 317 15.07 -0.01 -4.22
N PHE A 318 14.26 -0.01 -5.28
CA PHE A 318 12.81 0.02 -5.19
C PHE A 318 12.22 -1.23 -4.52
N ALA A 319 12.97 -2.33 -4.44
CA ALA A 319 12.61 -3.53 -3.69
C ALA A 319 12.33 -3.22 -2.22
N SER A 320 13.19 -2.42 -1.57
CA SER A 320 13.00 -1.99 -0.18
C SER A 320 11.78 -1.09 -0.02
N ASP A 321 11.54 -0.16 -0.94
CA ASP A 321 10.35 0.68 -0.93
C ASP A 321 9.06 -0.14 -1.16
N SER A 322 9.13 -1.16 -2.01
CA SER A 322 8.01 -2.06 -2.30
C SER A 322 7.59 -2.85 -1.06
N VAL A 323 8.53 -3.54 -0.39
CA VAL A 323 8.19 -4.34 0.81
C VAL A 323 7.79 -3.47 2.01
N ARG A 324 8.44 -2.32 2.22
CA ARG A 324 8.22 -1.50 3.43
C ARG A 324 7.02 -0.59 3.33
N LYS A 325 6.67 -0.14 2.12
CA LYS A 325 5.62 0.87 1.90
C LYS A 325 4.47 0.32 1.07
N ARG A 326 4.73 -0.29 -0.09
CA ARG A 326 3.68 -0.64 -1.06
C ARG A 326 2.90 -1.90 -0.68
N TRP A 327 3.57 -3.00 -0.36
CA TRP A 327 2.89 -4.26 -0.04
C TRP A 327 1.94 -4.16 1.17
N PRO A 328 2.28 -3.45 2.27
CA PRO A 328 1.33 -3.23 3.36
C PRO A 328 0.07 -2.45 2.94
N VAL A 329 0.19 -1.52 1.99
CA VAL A 329 -0.96 -0.78 1.43
C VAL A 329 -1.83 -1.72 0.58
N ILE A 330 -1.21 -2.53 -0.27
CA ILE A 330 -1.91 -3.56 -1.08
C ILE A 330 -2.69 -4.52 -0.18
N LEU A 331 -2.05 -5.06 0.86
CA LEU A 331 -2.70 -5.97 1.81
C LEU A 331 -3.82 -5.29 2.61
N THR A 332 -3.70 -4.00 2.87
CA THR A 332 -4.79 -3.23 3.50
C THR A 332 -5.98 -3.07 2.56
N GLY A 333 -5.73 -2.78 1.28
CA GLY A 333 -6.78 -2.74 0.26
C GLY A 333 -7.47 -4.08 0.07
N ALA A 334 -6.70 -5.17 0.05
CA ALA A 334 -7.20 -6.54 0.03
C ALA A 334 -8.14 -6.84 1.22
N VAL A 335 -7.73 -6.49 2.44
CA VAL A 335 -8.57 -6.65 3.64
C VAL A 335 -9.88 -5.85 3.52
N ASP A 336 -9.81 -4.59 3.07
CA ASP A 336 -10.99 -3.74 2.88
C ASP A 336 -11.96 -4.35 1.85
N ASP A 337 -11.45 -4.89 0.75
CA ASP A 337 -12.28 -5.49 -0.30
C ASP A 337 -13.06 -6.72 0.20
N VAL A 338 -12.37 -7.66 0.86
CA VAL A 338 -13.01 -8.85 1.45
C VAL A 338 -14.01 -8.43 2.52
N TYR A 339 -13.67 -7.44 3.36
CA TYR A 339 -14.57 -6.91 4.38
C TYR A 339 -15.88 -6.38 3.76
N ARG A 340 -15.79 -5.56 2.71
CA ARG A 340 -16.97 -5.06 1.99
C ARG A 340 -17.81 -6.18 1.41
N ALA A 341 -17.17 -7.18 0.79
CA ALA A 341 -17.87 -8.34 0.24
C ALA A 341 -18.61 -9.12 1.34
N VAL A 342 -17.95 -9.39 2.48
CA VAL A 342 -18.56 -10.05 3.65
C VAL A 342 -19.77 -9.28 4.18
N CYS A 343 -19.71 -7.94 4.22
CA CYS A 343 -20.83 -7.11 4.68
C CYS A 343 -22.08 -7.20 3.80
N ARG A 344 -21.93 -7.55 2.51
CA ARG A 344 -23.03 -7.67 1.55
C ARG A 344 -23.62 -9.08 1.43
N MET A 345 -22.96 -10.07 2.01
CA MET A 345 -23.44 -11.46 1.99
C MET A 345 -24.56 -11.65 3.01
N ASP A 346 -25.42 -12.64 2.80
CA ASP A 346 -26.44 -13.06 3.78
C ASP A 346 -26.05 -14.37 4.48
N ASP A 347 -25.43 -15.29 3.74
CA ASP A 347 -25.08 -16.64 4.19
C ASP A 347 -24.01 -16.66 5.30
N GLY A 348 -24.26 -17.46 6.34
CA GLY A 348 -23.42 -17.53 7.53
C GLY A 348 -22.07 -18.21 7.30
N GLU A 349 -22.02 -19.25 6.45
CA GLU A 349 -20.80 -20.01 6.14
C GLU A 349 -19.88 -19.18 5.25
N GLN A 350 -20.42 -18.55 4.21
CA GLN A 350 -19.68 -17.61 3.36
C GLN A 350 -19.06 -16.46 4.17
N LYS A 351 -19.81 -15.88 5.11
CA LYS A 351 -19.30 -14.84 6.02
C LYS A 351 -18.17 -15.36 6.92
N ALA A 352 -18.28 -16.59 7.41
CA ALA A 352 -17.26 -17.18 8.27
C ALA A 352 -15.95 -17.39 7.50
N GLU A 353 -16.02 -17.92 6.27
CA GLU A 353 -14.85 -18.06 5.38
C GLU A 353 -14.22 -16.70 5.06
N GLY A 354 -15.04 -15.70 4.69
CA GLY A 354 -14.53 -14.36 4.38
C GLY A 354 -13.86 -13.69 5.58
N LYS A 355 -14.41 -13.85 6.79
CA LYS A 355 -13.75 -13.40 8.03
C LYS A 355 -12.41 -14.11 8.27
N LYS A 356 -12.30 -15.40 7.92
CA LYS A 356 -11.05 -16.14 8.04
C LYS A 356 -9.99 -15.63 7.05
N ILE A 357 -10.40 -15.32 5.82
CA ILE A 357 -9.52 -14.70 4.82
C ILE A 357 -9.01 -13.33 5.33
N ILE A 358 -9.89 -12.50 5.90
CA ILE A 358 -9.50 -11.20 6.49
C ILE A 358 -8.44 -11.38 7.58
N GLU A 359 -8.62 -12.37 8.48
CA GLU A 359 -7.64 -12.71 9.50
C GLU A 359 -6.30 -13.12 8.87
N GLN A 360 -6.32 -14.01 7.87
CA GLN A 360 -5.11 -14.47 7.17
C GLN A 360 -4.37 -13.34 6.46
N LEU A 361 -5.08 -12.45 5.76
CA LEU A 361 -4.50 -11.25 5.13
C LEU A 361 -3.92 -10.28 6.16
N GLY A 362 -4.59 -10.11 7.31
CA GLY A 362 -4.09 -9.33 8.44
C GLY A 362 -2.78 -9.90 9.00
N CYS A 363 -2.71 -11.22 9.19
CA CYS A 363 -1.49 -11.92 9.59
C CYS A 363 -0.37 -11.76 8.56
N LEU A 364 -0.67 -11.96 7.27
CA LEU A 364 0.30 -11.78 6.19
C LEU A 364 0.87 -10.36 6.16
N LYS A 365 0.02 -9.35 6.33
CA LYS A 365 0.44 -7.94 6.45
C LYS A 365 1.38 -7.73 7.63
N TYR A 366 1.03 -8.28 8.78
CA TYR A 366 1.88 -8.22 9.97
C TYR A 366 3.24 -8.87 9.70
N GLU A 367 3.27 -10.05 9.09
CA GLU A 367 4.50 -10.75 8.76
C GLU A 367 5.42 -9.94 7.85
N VAL A 368 4.87 -9.35 6.78
CA VAL A 368 5.59 -8.48 5.84
C VAL A 368 6.17 -7.26 6.57
N GLN A 369 5.35 -6.54 7.35
CA GLN A 369 5.78 -5.32 8.04
C GLN A 369 6.86 -5.55 9.09
N HIS A 370 6.91 -6.75 9.69
CA HIS A 370 7.85 -7.10 10.75
C HIS A 370 9.00 -7.98 10.27
N GLY A 371 9.16 -8.19 8.96
CA GLY A 371 10.25 -9.00 8.42
C GLY A 371 10.27 -10.43 8.93
N ARG A 372 9.09 -11.03 9.18
CA ARG A 372 8.99 -12.42 9.63
C ARG A 372 9.52 -13.37 8.55
N LYS A 373 9.87 -14.59 8.95
CA LYS A 373 10.27 -15.63 8.00
C LYS A 373 9.11 -16.00 7.09
N LEU A 374 9.39 -16.20 5.81
CA LEU A 374 8.45 -16.80 4.88
C LEU A 374 8.23 -18.27 5.29
N THR A 375 7.02 -18.78 5.08
CA THR A 375 6.63 -20.14 5.47
C THR A 375 6.24 -20.98 4.25
N PRO A 376 6.33 -22.32 4.29
CA PRO A 376 5.83 -23.13 3.19
C PRO A 376 4.36 -22.82 2.86
N LEU A 377 4.04 -22.72 1.58
CA LEU A 377 2.67 -22.62 1.08
C LEU A 377 1.93 -23.94 1.33
N LEU A 378 0.66 -23.84 1.71
CA LEU A 378 -0.23 -24.97 1.92
C LEU A 378 -0.73 -25.51 0.58
N ASP A 379 -0.86 -26.83 0.46
CA ASP A 379 -1.47 -27.47 -0.71
C ASP A 379 -2.92 -27.03 -0.92
N ASP A 380 -3.16 -26.32 -2.02
CA ASP A 380 -4.47 -25.80 -2.42
C ASP A 380 -5.07 -26.54 -3.63
N GLY A 381 -4.55 -27.72 -3.95
CA GLY A 381 -4.95 -28.51 -5.12
C GLY A 381 -4.06 -28.30 -6.34
N HIS A 382 -2.99 -27.52 -6.20
CA HIS A 382 -1.96 -27.30 -7.22
C HIS A 382 -0.56 -27.71 -6.70
N ALA A 383 -0.45 -28.96 -6.24
CA ALA A 383 0.73 -29.49 -5.54
C ALA A 383 2.06 -29.31 -6.30
N GLU A 384 2.09 -29.50 -7.62
CA GLU A 384 3.31 -29.32 -8.44
C GLU A 384 3.82 -27.88 -8.39
N GLU A 385 2.93 -26.89 -8.55
CA GLU A 385 3.29 -25.47 -8.48
C GLU A 385 3.77 -25.09 -7.08
N ILE A 386 3.07 -25.60 -6.05
CA ILE A 386 3.42 -25.35 -4.65
C ILE A 386 4.77 -25.96 -4.29
N ALA A 387 5.07 -27.15 -4.80
CA ALA A 387 6.36 -27.80 -4.61
C ALA A 387 7.50 -26.94 -5.15
N VAL A 388 7.33 -26.31 -6.31
CA VAL A 388 8.34 -25.39 -6.88
C VAL A 388 8.56 -24.18 -5.96
N TYR A 389 7.49 -23.53 -5.49
CA TYR A 389 7.62 -22.39 -4.56
C TYR A 389 8.29 -22.78 -3.24
N ASN A 390 7.89 -23.92 -2.66
CA ASN A 390 8.39 -24.39 -1.38
C ASN A 390 9.84 -24.89 -1.47
N LYS A 391 10.24 -25.45 -2.61
CA LYS A 391 11.63 -25.79 -2.87
C LYS A 391 12.50 -24.54 -2.96
N GLU A 392 12.09 -23.55 -3.75
CA GLU A 392 12.85 -22.29 -3.84
C GLU A 392 12.91 -21.57 -2.49
N LEU A 393 11.87 -21.68 -1.65
CA LEU A 393 11.90 -21.18 -0.28
C LEU A 393 12.96 -21.87 0.59
N ASP A 394 13.08 -23.20 0.45
CA ASP A 394 14.05 -24.03 1.17
C ASP A 394 15.48 -23.73 0.71
N ASP A 395 15.69 -23.60 -0.60
CA ASP A 395 16.98 -23.25 -1.18
C ASP A 395 17.47 -21.84 -0.75
N LEU A 396 16.55 -20.96 -0.35
CA LEU A 396 16.85 -19.63 0.21
C LEU A 396 17.12 -19.63 1.73
N ASP A 397 17.16 -20.80 2.37
CA ASP A 397 17.46 -21.00 3.82
C ASP A 397 16.53 -20.21 4.77
N GLY A 398 15.23 -20.26 4.51
CA GLY A 398 14.20 -19.67 5.39
C GLY A 398 14.33 -18.15 5.54
N PRO A 399 14.24 -17.39 4.42
CA PRO A 399 14.45 -15.95 4.37
C PRO A 399 13.33 -15.18 5.07
N GLY A 400 13.63 -13.93 5.46
CA GLY A 400 12.65 -12.99 6.00
C GLY A 400 12.11 -12.04 4.94
N TRP A 401 10.91 -11.49 5.13
CA TRP A 401 10.31 -10.57 4.15
C TRP A 401 11.19 -9.35 3.80
N LEU A 402 12.00 -8.88 4.75
CA LEU A 402 12.90 -7.72 4.58
C LEU A 402 14.30 -8.09 4.08
N ASP A 403 14.56 -9.36 3.80
CA ASP A 403 15.83 -9.85 3.24
C ASP A 403 15.60 -11.12 2.41
N VAL A 404 15.13 -10.93 1.18
CA VAL A 404 14.76 -11.99 0.23
C VAL A 404 14.84 -11.43 -1.20
N PRO A 405 15.15 -12.24 -2.23
CA PRO A 405 15.06 -11.80 -3.63
C PRO A 405 13.68 -11.22 -3.95
N TRP A 406 13.67 -10.03 -4.54
CA TRP A 406 12.47 -9.22 -4.67
C TRP A 406 11.41 -9.90 -5.56
N LEU A 407 11.79 -10.37 -6.75
CA LEU A 407 10.88 -11.09 -7.65
C LEU A 407 10.20 -12.29 -6.97
N TYR A 408 10.98 -13.12 -6.27
CA TYR A 408 10.45 -14.28 -5.56
C TYR A 408 9.44 -13.86 -4.49
N ALA A 409 9.84 -12.92 -3.62
CA ALA A 409 9.00 -12.49 -2.50
C ALA A 409 7.69 -11.84 -2.95
N GLU A 410 7.72 -11.05 -4.03
CA GLU A 410 6.51 -10.43 -4.56
C GLU A 410 5.58 -11.46 -5.21
N CYS A 411 6.12 -12.42 -5.99
CA CYS A 411 5.32 -13.52 -6.52
C CYS A 411 4.72 -14.39 -5.40
N TYR A 412 5.54 -14.73 -4.40
CA TYR A 412 5.14 -15.50 -3.23
C TYR A 412 4.02 -14.79 -2.44
N LEU A 413 4.06 -13.46 -2.31
CA LEU A 413 3.00 -12.66 -1.68
C LEU A 413 1.65 -12.92 -2.34
N TYR A 414 1.54 -12.73 -3.65
CA TYR A 414 0.28 -12.95 -4.38
C TYR A 414 -0.12 -14.43 -4.42
N ARG A 415 0.86 -15.34 -4.51
CA ARG A 415 0.57 -16.78 -4.46
C ARG A 415 0.00 -17.20 -3.11
N ARG A 416 0.51 -16.65 -2.00
CA ARG A 416 0.01 -16.89 -0.65
C ARG A 416 -1.38 -16.30 -0.44
N ILE A 417 -1.64 -15.10 -0.96
CA ILE A 417 -2.99 -14.52 -1.00
C ILE A 417 -3.92 -15.47 -1.76
N SER A 418 -3.57 -15.90 -2.97
CA SER A 418 -4.38 -16.82 -3.77
C SER A 418 -4.68 -18.14 -3.04
N THR A 419 -3.69 -18.69 -2.33
CA THR A 419 -3.83 -19.91 -1.51
C THR A 419 -4.96 -19.77 -0.48
N TYR A 420 -5.07 -18.61 0.19
CA TYR A 420 -6.13 -18.37 1.17
C TYR A 420 -7.53 -18.52 0.57
N PHE A 421 -7.73 -18.06 -0.66
CA PHE A 421 -8.99 -18.20 -1.37
C PHE A 421 -9.21 -19.64 -1.88
N GLN A 422 -8.17 -20.29 -2.43
CA GLN A 422 -8.31 -21.63 -3.00
C GLN A 422 -8.63 -22.73 -1.97
N LEU A 423 -8.23 -22.52 -0.72
CA LEU A 423 -8.54 -23.42 0.40
C LEU A 423 -10.00 -23.32 0.90
N THR A 424 -10.75 -22.30 0.50
CA THR A 424 -12.16 -22.11 0.91
C THR A 424 -13.13 -22.87 0.01
N GLN A 425 -14.40 -23.00 0.39
CA GLN A 425 -15.43 -23.56 -0.50
C GLN A 425 -16.13 -22.48 -1.33
N HIS A 426 -16.44 -21.33 -0.73
CA HIS A 426 -17.29 -20.33 -1.37
C HIS A 426 -16.51 -19.17 -2.01
N TRP A 427 -15.25 -18.94 -1.62
CA TRP A 427 -14.46 -17.80 -2.08
C TRP A 427 -13.43 -18.14 -3.18
N LYS A 428 -13.32 -19.40 -3.62
CA LYS A 428 -12.31 -19.84 -4.61
C LYS A 428 -12.24 -19.00 -5.89
N LYS A 429 -13.39 -18.49 -6.34
CA LYS A 429 -13.52 -17.70 -7.58
C LYS A 429 -13.53 -16.19 -7.35
N HIS A 430 -13.39 -15.75 -6.11
CA HIS A 430 -13.40 -14.34 -5.78
C HIS A 430 -12.09 -13.70 -6.22
N ASP A 431 -12.16 -12.76 -7.15
CA ASP A 431 -11.04 -11.88 -7.48
C ASP A 431 -11.13 -10.62 -6.60
N ILE A 432 -10.28 -10.59 -5.58
CA ILE A 432 -10.13 -9.51 -4.61
C ILE A 432 -9.72 -8.16 -5.24
N PHE A 433 -9.30 -8.15 -6.50
CA PHE A 433 -8.89 -6.94 -7.21
C PHE A 433 -9.84 -6.54 -8.33
N ALA A 434 -10.89 -7.32 -8.62
CA ALA A 434 -11.80 -7.09 -9.74
C ALA A 434 -12.44 -5.68 -9.71
N ARG A 435 -12.82 -5.21 -8.52
CA ARG A 435 -13.40 -3.87 -8.32
C ARG A 435 -12.41 -2.77 -8.74
N GLN A 436 -11.18 -2.83 -8.25
CA GLN A 436 -10.15 -1.86 -8.59
C GLN A 436 -9.84 -1.85 -10.09
N LYS A 437 -9.77 -3.03 -10.73
CA LYS A 437 -9.52 -3.18 -12.17
C LYS A 437 -10.61 -2.50 -13.00
N ILE A 438 -11.89 -2.78 -12.70
CA ILE A 438 -13.01 -2.25 -13.48
C ILE A 438 -13.24 -0.75 -13.21
N ASP A 439 -12.99 -0.27 -11.99
CA ASP A 439 -13.06 1.16 -11.66
C ASP A 439 -11.99 1.95 -12.42
N THR A 440 -10.79 1.40 -12.57
CA THR A 440 -9.73 2.02 -13.39
C THR A 440 -10.20 2.22 -14.84
N PHE A 441 -10.85 1.21 -15.44
CA PHE A 441 -11.45 1.34 -16.77
C PHE A 441 -12.52 2.44 -16.84
N ARG A 442 -13.39 2.50 -15.83
CA ARG A 442 -14.44 3.52 -15.72
C ARG A 442 -13.85 4.92 -15.65
N THR A 443 -12.78 5.12 -14.87
CA THR A 443 -12.14 6.44 -14.75
C THR A 443 -11.44 6.89 -16.03
N SER A 444 -11.03 5.95 -16.90
CA SER A 444 -10.47 6.24 -18.22
C SER A 444 -11.52 6.55 -19.30
N ARG A 445 -12.76 6.89 -18.91
CA ARG A 445 -13.90 7.13 -19.81
C ARG A 445 -13.55 7.95 -21.05
N ASN A 446 -12.94 9.13 -20.89
CA ASN A 446 -12.68 10.02 -22.04
C ASN A 446 -11.70 9.38 -23.04
N ALA A 447 -10.66 8.72 -22.54
CA ALA A 447 -9.68 8.02 -23.38
C ALA A 447 -10.31 6.82 -24.11
N VAL A 448 -11.17 6.07 -23.42
CA VAL A 448 -11.94 4.96 -24.02
C VAL A 448 -12.83 5.45 -25.15
N LEU A 449 -13.56 6.54 -24.94
CA LEU A 449 -14.51 7.08 -25.93
C LEU A 449 -13.81 7.65 -27.16
N GLU A 450 -12.72 8.40 -26.97
CA GLU A 450 -11.91 8.92 -28.07
C GLU A 450 -11.33 7.75 -28.89
N LEU A 451 -10.69 6.78 -28.22
CA LEU A 451 -10.05 5.66 -28.91
C LEU A 451 -11.06 4.76 -29.63
N ALA A 452 -12.28 4.60 -29.09
CA ALA A 452 -13.35 3.88 -29.78
C ALA A 452 -13.77 4.57 -31.09
N ALA A 453 -13.85 5.90 -31.09
CA ALA A 453 -14.15 6.68 -32.30
C ALA A 453 -13.06 6.50 -33.35
N ARG A 454 -11.79 6.61 -32.94
CA ARG A 454 -10.63 6.45 -33.84
C ARG A 454 -10.47 5.05 -34.38
N TYR A 455 -10.66 4.04 -33.54
CA TYR A 455 -10.63 2.64 -33.96
C TYR A 455 -11.70 2.37 -35.04
N ARG A 456 -12.94 2.85 -34.84
CA ARG A 456 -14.01 2.70 -35.83
C ARG A 456 -13.66 3.35 -37.16
N GLU A 457 -13.10 4.56 -37.13
CA GLU A 457 -12.66 5.27 -38.32
C GLU A 457 -11.55 4.51 -39.06
N LEU A 458 -10.52 4.06 -38.33
CA LEU A 458 -9.41 3.29 -38.87
C LEU A 458 -9.88 1.98 -39.51
N MET A 459 -10.73 1.21 -38.82
CA MET A 459 -11.30 -0.03 -39.37
C MET A 459 -12.13 0.25 -40.63
N GLY A 460 -12.90 1.35 -40.64
CA GLY A 460 -13.63 1.80 -41.81
C GLY A 460 -12.70 2.08 -43.01
N GLN A 461 -11.58 2.76 -42.79
CA GLN A 461 -10.58 3.08 -43.82
C GLN A 461 -9.93 1.80 -44.37
N ILE A 462 -9.49 0.89 -43.49
CA ILE A 462 -8.85 -0.39 -43.84
C ILE A 462 -9.82 -1.30 -44.62
N HIS A 463 -11.08 -1.41 -44.18
CA HIS A 463 -12.08 -2.24 -44.86
C HIS A 463 -12.52 -1.66 -46.22
N ALA A 464 -12.64 -0.33 -46.32
CA ALA A 464 -13.08 0.34 -47.55
C ALA A 464 -12.03 0.25 -48.67
N HIS A 465 -10.75 0.30 -48.33
CA HIS A 465 -9.69 0.10 -49.30
C HIS A 465 -8.86 -1.11 -48.89
N LYS A 466 -9.11 -2.25 -49.57
CA LYS A 466 -8.22 -3.44 -49.53
C LYS A 466 -6.75 -3.14 -49.93
N ALA A 467 -6.43 -1.88 -50.23
CA ALA A 467 -5.20 -1.32 -50.74
C ALA A 467 -4.59 -0.22 -49.84
N VAL A 468 -5.15 0.12 -48.66
CA VAL A 468 -4.51 1.14 -47.78
C VAL A 468 -3.10 0.70 -47.31
N THR A 469 -2.81 -0.61 -47.35
CA THR A 469 -1.50 -1.21 -47.04
C THR A 469 -0.41 -0.93 -48.10
N HIS A 470 -0.64 -0.06 -49.09
CA HIS A 470 0.36 0.31 -50.10
C HIS A 470 1.21 1.55 -49.73
N ASP A 471 0.79 2.35 -48.74
CA ASP A 471 1.64 3.39 -48.17
C ASP A 471 2.39 2.83 -46.95
N GLU A 472 3.59 2.31 -47.21
CA GLU A 472 4.43 1.68 -46.21
C GLU A 472 4.81 2.64 -45.08
N ASP A 473 5.08 3.91 -45.40
CA ASP A 473 5.46 4.89 -44.41
C ASP A 473 4.27 5.21 -43.48
N ALA A 474 3.06 5.32 -44.03
CA ALA A 474 1.86 5.54 -43.22
C ALA A 474 1.50 4.33 -42.34
N GLU A 475 1.59 3.10 -42.86
CA GLU A 475 1.35 1.89 -42.06
C GLU A 475 2.38 1.76 -40.93
N ARG A 476 3.65 2.07 -41.20
CA ARG A 476 4.72 2.07 -40.20
C ARG A 476 4.50 3.12 -39.11
N LEU A 477 3.97 4.29 -39.45
CA LEU A 477 3.62 5.33 -38.48
C LEU A 477 2.42 4.91 -37.61
N LEU A 478 1.37 4.34 -38.20
CA LEU A 478 0.25 3.75 -37.46
C LEU A 478 0.69 2.63 -36.53
N PHE A 479 1.59 1.78 -37.00
CA PHE A 479 2.19 0.72 -36.19
C PHE A 479 2.89 1.31 -34.96
N ALA A 480 3.74 2.33 -35.16
CA ALA A 480 4.41 2.99 -34.04
C ALA A 480 3.40 3.56 -33.03
N GLU A 481 2.37 4.27 -33.50
CA GLU A 481 1.35 4.87 -32.62
C GLU A 481 0.53 3.82 -31.86
N ALA A 482 0.07 2.76 -32.53
CA ALA A 482 -0.67 1.69 -31.87
C ALA A 482 0.16 1.01 -30.76
N PHE A 483 1.47 0.81 -31.01
CA PHE A 483 2.38 0.23 -30.02
C PHE A 483 2.73 1.21 -28.89
N GLU A 484 2.88 2.50 -29.17
CA GLU A 484 3.14 3.52 -28.16
C GLU A 484 1.95 3.73 -27.23
N ILE A 485 0.71 3.71 -27.76
CA ILE A 485 -0.51 3.72 -26.93
C ILE A 485 -0.52 2.49 -26.01
N CYS A 486 -0.12 1.31 -26.51
CA CYS A 486 -0.01 0.11 -25.68
C CYS A 486 1.13 0.18 -24.65
N LEU A 487 2.25 0.80 -25.00
CA LEU A 487 3.41 0.98 -24.11
C LEU A 487 3.05 1.84 -22.90
N TRP A 488 2.40 2.97 -23.14
CA TRP A 488 2.05 3.92 -22.08
C TRP A 488 0.77 3.56 -21.35
N GLY A 489 -0.19 2.89 -22.02
CA GLY A 489 -1.44 2.42 -21.40
C GLY A 489 -2.17 3.58 -20.72
N ASN A 490 -2.41 3.47 -19.41
CA ASN A 490 -3.08 4.52 -18.63
C ASN A 490 -2.27 5.82 -18.48
N ALA A 491 -0.96 5.79 -18.76
CA ALA A 491 -0.10 6.97 -18.77
C ALA A 491 -0.08 7.69 -20.14
N THR A 492 -0.87 7.21 -21.12
CA THR A 492 -0.96 7.82 -22.45
C THR A 492 -1.59 9.21 -22.34
N ASP A 493 -0.88 10.24 -22.82
CA ASP A 493 -1.43 11.58 -22.96
C ASP A 493 -2.61 11.55 -23.95
N LEU A 494 -3.75 12.17 -23.61
CA LEU A 494 -4.92 12.23 -24.48
C LEU A 494 -4.60 12.79 -25.87
N SER A 495 -3.59 13.66 -25.99
CA SER A 495 -3.11 14.20 -27.27
C SER A 495 -2.41 13.17 -28.17
N LEU A 496 -2.00 12.01 -27.62
CA LEU A 496 -1.48 10.88 -28.40
C LEU A 496 -2.62 10.00 -28.95
N LEU A 497 -3.80 10.02 -28.31
CA LEU A 497 -4.95 9.23 -28.75
C LEU A 497 -5.66 9.82 -29.98
N THR A 498 -5.39 11.07 -30.34
CA THR A 498 -6.07 11.77 -31.44
C THR A 498 -5.59 11.37 -32.83
N ASN A 499 -4.52 10.57 -32.93
CA ASN A 499 -3.74 10.45 -34.15
C ASN A 499 -3.89 9.10 -34.88
N LEU A 500 -4.73 8.19 -34.38
CA LEU A 500 -4.83 6.80 -34.84
C LEU A 500 -5.57 6.61 -36.20
N THR A 501 -5.43 7.53 -37.15
CA THR A 501 -6.03 7.45 -38.49
C THR A 501 -5.02 7.84 -39.57
N TYR A 502 -5.19 7.33 -40.79
CA TYR A 502 -4.29 7.66 -41.91
C TYR A 502 -4.31 9.16 -42.24
N GLU A 503 -5.50 9.78 -42.23
CA GLU A 503 -5.65 11.20 -42.53
C GLU A 503 -4.98 12.08 -41.46
N ASP A 504 -5.08 11.70 -40.19
CA ASP A 504 -4.46 12.46 -39.11
C ASP A 504 -2.94 12.34 -39.15
N ILE A 505 -2.41 11.13 -39.39
CA ILE A 505 -0.96 10.90 -39.53
C ILE A 505 -0.35 11.70 -40.68
N GLN A 506 -1.03 11.80 -41.81
CA GLN A 506 -0.58 12.64 -42.92
C GLN A 506 -0.55 14.13 -42.56
N LYS A 507 -1.47 14.61 -41.71
CA LYS A 507 -1.45 15.99 -41.18
C LYS A 507 -0.38 16.18 -40.09
N LEU A 508 0.05 15.11 -39.44
CA LEU A 508 0.94 15.10 -38.26
C LEU A 508 2.42 15.00 -38.57
N GLN A 509 2.85 14.93 -39.83
CA GLN A 509 4.28 15.02 -40.20
C GLN A 509 4.86 16.37 -39.70
N GLY A 510 5.25 16.44 -38.42
CA GLY A 510 5.63 17.66 -37.70
C GLY A 510 5.11 17.84 -36.26
N SER A 511 4.33 16.90 -35.68
CA SER A 511 3.74 17.08 -34.34
C SER A 511 4.74 17.05 -33.17
N ALA A 512 4.65 18.04 -32.29
CA ALA A 512 5.46 18.16 -31.08
C ALA A 512 5.08 17.14 -30.00
N ALA A 513 3.81 16.70 -29.94
CA ALA A 513 3.32 15.77 -28.91
C ALA A 513 3.95 14.38 -29.05
N ARG A 514 4.08 13.89 -30.29
CA ARG A 514 4.74 12.61 -30.57
C ARG A 514 6.23 12.64 -30.22
N LYS A 515 6.95 13.70 -30.62
CA LYS A 515 8.37 13.87 -30.27
C LYS A 515 8.59 13.87 -28.76
N ALA A 516 7.72 14.53 -28.00
CA ALA A 516 7.81 14.57 -26.55
C ALA A 516 7.56 13.20 -25.89
N ALA A 517 6.68 12.37 -26.44
CA ALA A 517 6.46 11.01 -25.95
C ALA A 517 7.64 10.08 -26.31
N GLU A 518 8.16 10.19 -27.53
CA GLU A 518 9.35 9.47 -28.01
C GLU A 518 10.61 9.81 -27.19
N GLU A 519 10.75 11.05 -26.70
CA GLU A 519 11.87 11.48 -25.85
C GLU A 519 11.98 10.66 -24.54
N ASN A 520 10.86 10.13 -24.03
CA ASN A 520 10.86 9.30 -22.83
C ASN A 520 11.07 7.81 -23.11
N ILE A 521 11.22 7.41 -24.39
CA ILE A 521 11.54 6.04 -24.80
C ILE A 521 13.06 5.91 -24.98
N LEU A 522 13.72 5.32 -24.00
CA LEU A 522 15.19 5.25 -23.90
C LEU A 522 15.82 4.27 -24.89
N VAL A 523 15.10 3.21 -25.23
CA VAL A 523 15.46 2.19 -26.22
C VAL A 523 14.24 1.96 -27.08
N ASN A 524 14.37 2.07 -28.40
CA ASN A 524 13.22 1.95 -29.30
C ASN A 524 13.50 1.01 -30.48
N HIS A 525 13.06 -0.24 -30.37
CA HIS A 525 13.15 -1.24 -31.43
C HIS A 525 11.82 -1.48 -32.18
N LEU A 526 10.83 -0.58 -32.06
CA LEU A 526 9.56 -0.70 -32.83
C LEU A 526 9.77 -0.80 -34.34
N PRO A 527 10.69 -0.02 -34.97
CA PRO A 527 11.01 -0.19 -36.38
C PRO A 527 11.38 -1.63 -36.76
N ALA A 528 12.23 -2.28 -35.95
CA ALA A 528 12.70 -3.63 -36.22
C ALA A 528 11.60 -4.68 -35.97
N ALA A 529 10.67 -4.42 -35.05
CA ALA A 529 9.51 -5.27 -34.83
C ALA A 529 8.51 -5.20 -35.99
N TYR A 530 8.29 -4.00 -36.55
CA TYR A 530 7.48 -3.82 -37.77
C TYR A 530 8.06 -4.63 -38.93
N ASP A 531 9.38 -4.57 -39.14
CA ASP A 531 10.06 -5.30 -40.21
C ASP A 531 9.85 -6.82 -40.12
N ILE A 532 9.81 -7.40 -38.90
CA ILE A 532 9.54 -8.84 -38.69
C ILE A 532 8.15 -9.21 -39.22
N LEU A 533 7.12 -8.48 -38.80
CA LEU A 533 5.74 -8.79 -39.18
C LEU A 533 5.48 -8.49 -40.66
N LYS A 534 6.07 -7.41 -41.18
CA LYS A 534 6.05 -7.07 -42.59
C LYS A 534 6.70 -8.17 -43.43
N GLN A 535 7.86 -8.67 -43.03
CA GLN A 535 8.55 -9.77 -43.71
C GLN A 535 7.69 -11.04 -43.70
N ALA A 536 7.14 -11.43 -42.54
CA ALA A 536 6.27 -12.59 -42.44
C ALA A 536 5.04 -12.48 -43.37
N ARG A 537 4.45 -11.28 -43.49
CA ARG A 537 3.38 -10.98 -44.43
C ARG A 537 3.83 -11.12 -45.89
N ALA A 538 4.99 -10.58 -46.24
CA ALA A 538 5.55 -10.63 -47.59
C ALA A 538 5.92 -12.07 -48.03
N GLU A 539 6.36 -12.92 -47.10
CA GLU A 539 6.64 -14.34 -47.33
C GLU A 539 5.37 -15.18 -47.59
N GLY A 540 4.18 -14.60 -47.38
CA GLY A 540 2.92 -15.26 -47.69
C GLY A 540 2.59 -16.43 -46.76
N ARG A 541 3.18 -16.48 -45.56
CA ARG A 541 2.87 -17.52 -44.56
C ARG A 541 1.38 -17.52 -44.26
N LYS A 542 0.76 -18.71 -44.28
CA LYS A 542 -0.70 -18.85 -44.07
C LYS A 542 -1.12 -18.45 -42.66
N GLU A 543 -0.27 -18.69 -41.69
CA GLU A 543 -0.47 -18.35 -40.30
C GLU A 543 0.67 -17.43 -39.87
N ARG A 544 0.30 -16.26 -39.35
CA ARG A 544 1.20 -15.24 -38.81
C ARG A 544 0.64 -14.87 -37.44
N ARG A 545 1.15 -15.57 -36.42
CA ARG A 545 0.67 -15.48 -35.05
C ARG A 545 1.45 -14.41 -34.29
N VAL A 546 0.75 -13.56 -33.56
CA VAL A 546 1.34 -12.65 -32.58
C VAL A 546 0.80 -12.99 -31.20
N ASP A 547 1.69 -13.12 -30.22
CA ASP A 547 1.30 -13.37 -28.84
C ASP A 547 1.47 -12.12 -28.01
N ILE A 548 0.54 -11.86 -27.09
CA ILE A 548 0.62 -10.77 -26.13
C ILE A 548 0.55 -11.35 -24.72
N VAL A 549 1.69 -11.35 -24.02
CA VAL A 549 1.80 -11.64 -22.60
C VAL A 549 1.38 -10.40 -21.83
N LEU A 550 0.14 -10.46 -21.32
CA LEU A 550 -0.57 -9.31 -20.77
C LEU A 550 -0.01 -8.87 -19.41
N ASP A 551 -0.12 -7.58 -19.15
CA ASP A 551 0.12 -6.95 -17.84
C ASP A 551 -1.23 -6.60 -17.21
N ASN A 552 -1.67 -5.33 -17.25
CA ASN A 552 -2.83 -4.85 -16.50
C ASN A 552 -4.17 -4.93 -17.25
N ALA A 553 -5.24 -5.12 -16.49
CA ALA A 553 -6.63 -4.99 -16.91
C ALA A 553 -7.04 -3.52 -17.06
N GLY A 554 -8.32 -3.31 -17.36
CA GLY A 554 -8.90 -1.99 -17.54
C GLY A 554 -8.46 -1.33 -18.85
N PHE A 555 -8.00 -0.08 -18.80
CA PHE A 555 -7.67 0.66 -20.02
C PHE A 555 -6.41 0.12 -20.72
N GLU A 556 -5.48 -0.51 -20.00
CA GLU A 556 -4.32 -1.16 -20.64
C GLU A 556 -4.75 -2.38 -21.48
N LEU A 557 -5.59 -3.27 -20.93
CA LEU A 557 -6.18 -4.36 -21.71
C LEU A 557 -7.00 -3.83 -22.90
N TYR A 558 -7.72 -2.71 -22.73
CA TYR A 558 -8.47 -2.10 -23.83
C TYR A 558 -7.57 -1.67 -24.99
N VAL A 559 -6.43 -1.03 -24.71
CA VAL A 559 -5.49 -0.63 -25.77
C VAL A 559 -4.78 -1.84 -26.38
N ASP A 560 -4.49 -2.90 -25.61
CA ASP A 560 -3.93 -4.15 -26.14
C ASP A 560 -4.89 -4.80 -27.15
N LEU A 561 -6.21 -4.70 -26.93
CA LEU A 561 -7.23 -5.18 -27.86
C LEU A 561 -7.37 -4.30 -29.11
N VAL A 562 -7.21 -2.97 -28.95
CA VAL A 562 -7.13 -2.04 -30.09
C VAL A 562 -5.93 -2.40 -30.97
N LEU A 563 -4.76 -2.68 -30.37
CA LEU A 563 -3.59 -3.15 -31.10
C LEU A 563 -3.83 -4.50 -31.78
N ALA A 564 -4.43 -5.47 -31.09
CA ALA A 564 -4.77 -6.75 -31.67
C ALA A 564 -5.68 -6.61 -32.91
N GLY A 565 -6.72 -5.76 -32.80
CA GLY A 565 -7.60 -5.42 -33.90
C GLY A 565 -6.86 -4.78 -35.08
N PHE A 566 -5.98 -3.82 -34.81
CA PHE A 566 -5.13 -3.21 -35.84
C PHE A 566 -4.21 -4.22 -36.54
N LEU A 567 -3.53 -5.09 -35.79
CA LEU A 567 -2.62 -6.09 -36.36
C LEU A 567 -3.36 -7.08 -37.28
N LEU A 568 -4.58 -7.47 -36.90
CA LEU A 568 -5.43 -8.36 -37.69
C LEU A 568 -5.99 -7.65 -38.93
N ALA A 569 -6.51 -6.43 -38.78
CA ALA A 569 -7.09 -5.66 -39.88
C ALA A 569 -6.05 -5.25 -40.93
N SER A 570 -4.84 -4.87 -40.52
CA SER A 570 -3.71 -4.56 -41.42
C SER A 570 -3.10 -5.80 -42.09
N GLY A 571 -3.46 -7.00 -41.63
CA GLY A 571 -2.92 -8.27 -42.10
C GLY A 571 -1.47 -8.54 -41.69
N LEU A 572 -0.89 -7.71 -40.81
CA LEU A 572 0.41 -7.95 -40.18
C LEU A 572 0.39 -9.23 -39.33
N ALA A 573 -0.76 -9.52 -38.70
CA ALA A 573 -1.07 -10.81 -38.09
C ALA A 573 -2.29 -11.44 -38.77
N THR A 574 -2.38 -12.77 -38.75
CA THR A 574 -3.62 -13.50 -39.05
C THR A 574 -4.30 -14.01 -37.79
N GLN A 575 -3.55 -14.08 -36.69
CA GLN A 575 -4.02 -14.52 -35.39
C GLN A 575 -3.27 -13.78 -34.28
N VAL A 576 -3.99 -13.39 -33.24
CA VAL A 576 -3.47 -12.80 -32.01
C VAL A 576 -3.90 -13.65 -30.81
N ILE A 577 -2.92 -14.04 -29.99
CA ILE A 577 -3.15 -14.83 -28.78
C ILE A 577 -2.79 -14.01 -27.54
N LEU A 578 -3.81 -13.74 -26.73
CA LEU A 578 -3.70 -13.08 -25.44
C LEU A 578 -3.36 -14.11 -24.36
N ARG A 579 -2.32 -13.83 -23.56
CA ARG A 579 -1.81 -14.71 -22.51
C ARG A 579 -2.02 -14.04 -21.14
N PRO A 580 -3.19 -14.22 -20.51
CA PRO A 580 -3.49 -13.65 -19.20
C PRO A 580 -2.86 -14.48 -18.06
N LYS A 581 -2.91 -13.93 -16.85
CA LYS A 581 -2.60 -14.66 -15.61
C LYS A 581 -3.73 -15.63 -15.25
N SER A 582 -3.44 -16.59 -14.37
CA SER A 582 -4.38 -17.66 -14.00
C SER A 582 -5.06 -17.46 -12.64
N VAL A 583 -4.52 -16.58 -11.80
CA VAL A 583 -5.03 -16.25 -10.45
C VAL A 583 -4.88 -14.74 -10.22
N PRO A 584 -5.66 -14.10 -9.34
CA PRO A 584 -5.46 -12.70 -8.98
C PRO A 584 -4.00 -12.38 -8.68
N TRP A 585 -3.40 -11.51 -9.48
CA TRP A 585 -1.95 -11.33 -9.57
C TRP A 585 -1.61 -9.85 -9.67
N PHE A 586 -0.61 -9.40 -8.91
CA PHE A 586 -0.04 -8.05 -9.02
C PHE A 586 -1.08 -6.92 -9.03
N VAL A 587 -2.17 -7.10 -8.27
CA VAL A 587 -3.35 -6.23 -8.20
C VAL A 587 -4.11 -6.19 -9.53
N SER A 588 -3.54 -5.57 -10.55
CA SER A 588 -4.27 -5.23 -11.78
C SER A 588 -4.07 -6.22 -12.92
N ASP A 589 -3.29 -7.29 -12.77
CA ASP A 589 -3.00 -8.16 -13.91
C ASP A 589 -4.24 -8.84 -14.48
N VAL A 590 -4.27 -8.97 -15.81
CA VAL A 590 -5.40 -9.53 -16.56
C VAL A 590 -5.63 -11.00 -16.21
N LEU A 591 -6.88 -11.30 -15.84
CA LEU A 591 -7.47 -12.64 -15.79
C LEU A 591 -8.46 -12.82 -16.94
N PRO A 592 -8.83 -14.06 -17.29
CA PRO A 592 -9.90 -14.31 -18.24
C PRO A 592 -11.23 -13.63 -17.91
N GLY A 593 -11.54 -13.47 -16.61
CA GLY A 593 -12.74 -12.76 -16.15
C GLY A 593 -12.72 -11.25 -16.47
N ASP A 594 -11.54 -10.63 -16.49
CA ASP A 594 -11.39 -9.19 -16.75
C ASP A 594 -11.71 -8.85 -18.21
N PHE A 595 -11.35 -9.74 -19.13
CA PHE A 595 -11.69 -9.63 -20.54
C PHE A 595 -13.22 -9.67 -20.75
N ALA A 596 -13.90 -10.62 -20.11
CA ALA A 596 -15.36 -10.70 -20.16
C ALA A 596 -16.03 -9.45 -19.56
N ALA A 597 -15.50 -8.94 -18.43
CA ALA A 597 -16.01 -7.73 -17.79
C ALA A 597 -15.85 -6.49 -18.69
N LEU A 598 -14.68 -6.34 -19.34
CA LEU A 598 -14.42 -5.26 -20.29
C LEU A 598 -15.36 -5.33 -21.50
N LEU A 599 -15.51 -6.50 -22.13
CA LEU A 599 -16.43 -6.68 -23.25
C LEU A 599 -17.87 -6.36 -22.85
N SER A 600 -18.30 -6.80 -21.67
CA SER A 600 -19.63 -6.46 -21.16
C SER A 600 -19.82 -4.96 -20.95
N ALA A 601 -18.78 -4.25 -20.49
CA ALA A 601 -18.82 -2.80 -20.29
C ALA A 601 -19.01 -2.05 -21.61
N ILE A 602 -18.30 -2.44 -22.68
CA ILE A 602 -18.43 -1.78 -23.99
C ILE A 602 -19.64 -2.25 -24.81
N ALA A 603 -20.16 -3.45 -24.55
CA ALA A 603 -21.41 -3.93 -25.14
C ALA A 603 -22.64 -3.19 -24.61
N ASN A 604 -22.61 -2.80 -23.32
CA ASN A 604 -23.67 -2.03 -22.67
C ASN A 604 -23.10 -0.73 -22.03
N PRO A 605 -22.64 0.22 -22.86
CA PRO A 605 -21.84 1.34 -22.40
C PRO A 605 -22.64 2.33 -21.53
N LYS A 606 -23.96 2.45 -21.75
CA LYS A 606 -24.81 3.29 -20.88
C LYS A 606 -24.91 2.72 -19.47
N ALA A 607 -25.22 1.44 -19.34
CA ALA A 607 -25.30 0.79 -18.02
C ALA A 607 -23.96 0.86 -17.28
N PHE A 608 -22.85 0.84 -18.02
CA PHE A 608 -21.53 0.95 -17.42
C PHE A 608 -21.15 2.41 -17.07
N PHE A 609 -21.15 3.34 -18.01
CA PHE A 609 -20.60 4.69 -17.80
C PHE A 609 -21.60 5.70 -17.22
N GLU A 610 -22.91 5.46 -17.27
CA GLU A 610 -23.94 6.37 -16.72
C GLU A 610 -24.40 5.99 -15.31
N THR A 611 -23.93 4.85 -14.78
CA THR A 611 -24.14 4.49 -13.37
C THR A 611 -23.11 5.19 -12.48
N GLN A 612 -23.50 5.57 -11.25
CA GLN A 612 -22.53 6.13 -10.30
C GLN A 612 -21.56 5.04 -9.84
N SER A 613 -20.28 5.39 -9.76
CA SER A 613 -19.33 4.67 -8.92
C SER A 613 -19.58 4.96 -7.43
N GLU A 614 -19.10 4.10 -6.52
CA GLU A 614 -19.19 4.34 -5.07
C GLU A 614 -18.60 5.71 -4.66
N ALA A 615 -17.54 6.15 -5.33
CA ALA A 615 -16.92 7.46 -5.09
C ALA A 615 -17.82 8.63 -5.53
N GLU A 616 -18.55 8.47 -6.63
CA GLU A 616 -19.50 9.47 -7.14
C GLU A 616 -20.78 9.52 -6.30
N GLU A 617 -21.24 8.38 -5.76
CA GLU A 617 -22.34 8.34 -4.78
C GLU A 617 -21.99 9.15 -3.53
N LEU A 618 -20.77 8.98 -3.00
CA LEU A 618 -20.28 9.74 -1.84
C LEU A 618 -20.15 11.26 -2.11
N GLN A 619 -20.02 11.66 -3.37
CA GLN A 619 -19.88 13.07 -3.79
C GLN A 619 -21.19 13.65 -4.35
N GLU A 620 -22.29 12.88 -4.35
CA GLU A 620 -23.56 13.24 -5.00
C GLU A 620 -23.40 13.68 -6.47
N LYS A 621 -22.41 13.13 -7.16
CA LYS A 621 -22.06 13.50 -8.54
C LYS A 621 -22.70 12.53 -9.53
N MET A 622 -23.41 13.05 -10.54
CA MET A 622 -23.92 12.25 -11.64
C MET A 622 -22.94 12.23 -12.82
N PRO A 623 -22.59 11.06 -13.38
CA PRO A 623 -21.80 11.00 -14.60
C PRO A 623 -22.58 11.57 -15.79
N ALA A 624 -21.88 12.21 -16.72
CA ALA A 624 -22.51 12.76 -17.91
C ALA A 624 -23.14 11.63 -18.76
N PRO A 625 -24.30 11.86 -19.41
CA PRO A 625 -24.86 10.89 -20.34
C PRO A 625 -23.95 10.72 -21.56
N LEU A 626 -23.93 9.52 -22.13
CA LEU A 626 -23.26 9.27 -23.40
C LEU A 626 -24.11 9.80 -24.56
N SER A 627 -23.46 10.45 -25.51
CA SER A 627 -24.04 10.78 -26.80
C SER A 627 -24.34 9.51 -27.61
N GLN A 628 -25.24 9.62 -28.59
CA GLN A 628 -25.58 8.49 -29.45
C GLN A 628 -24.37 8.00 -30.26
N ALA A 629 -23.51 8.92 -30.73
CA ALA A 629 -22.30 8.57 -31.48
C ALA A 629 -21.29 7.79 -30.64
N GLU A 630 -21.09 8.19 -29.37
CA GLU A 630 -20.22 7.47 -28.43
C GLU A 630 -20.68 6.03 -28.18
N VAL A 631 -21.99 5.84 -28.02
CA VAL A 631 -22.59 4.50 -27.85
C VAL A 631 -22.37 3.65 -29.10
N GLU A 632 -22.61 4.20 -30.28
CA GLU A 632 -22.42 3.50 -31.55
C GLU A 632 -20.95 3.12 -31.80
N ASN A 633 -20.01 3.99 -31.41
CA ASN A 633 -18.58 3.70 -31.52
C ASN A 633 -18.15 2.53 -30.63
N LEU A 634 -18.58 2.51 -29.37
CA LEU A 634 -18.27 1.40 -28.46
C LEU A 634 -18.94 0.08 -28.89
N GLN A 635 -20.18 0.14 -29.37
CA GLN A 635 -20.87 -1.03 -29.90
C GLN A 635 -20.21 -1.58 -31.17
N PHE A 636 -19.70 -0.70 -32.04
CA PHE A 636 -18.90 -1.11 -33.19
C PHE A 636 -17.64 -1.87 -32.75
N VAL A 637 -16.86 -1.30 -31.81
CA VAL A 637 -15.64 -1.94 -31.27
C VAL A 637 -15.96 -3.32 -30.69
N PHE A 638 -17.03 -3.42 -29.88
CA PHE A 638 -17.47 -4.70 -29.33
C PHE A 638 -17.80 -5.72 -30.42
N GLN A 639 -18.57 -5.33 -31.44
CA GLN A 639 -19.00 -6.24 -32.50
C GLN A 639 -17.83 -6.72 -33.35
N ASP A 640 -16.89 -5.83 -33.65
CA ASP A 640 -15.68 -6.13 -34.41
C ASP A 640 -14.83 -7.18 -33.65
N TRP A 641 -14.54 -6.94 -32.38
CA TRP A 641 -13.76 -7.89 -31.56
C TRP A 641 -14.49 -9.20 -31.32
N ALA A 642 -15.81 -9.18 -31.16
CA ALA A 642 -16.62 -10.39 -31.04
C ALA A 642 -16.54 -11.25 -32.32
N ASN A 643 -16.51 -10.62 -33.50
CA ASN A 643 -16.34 -11.32 -34.77
C ASN A 643 -14.93 -11.93 -34.88
N LEU A 644 -13.87 -11.15 -34.59
CA LEU A 644 -12.49 -11.64 -34.60
C LEU A 644 -12.30 -12.84 -33.66
N HIS A 645 -12.94 -12.81 -32.49
CA HIS A 645 -12.93 -13.93 -31.56
C HIS A 645 -13.71 -15.14 -32.08
N ALA A 646 -14.91 -14.93 -32.64
CA ALA A 646 -15.73 -16.00 -33.22
C ALA A 646 -15.04 -16.69 -34.41
N GLU A 647 -14.24 -15.95 -35.17
CA GLU A 647 -13.45 -16.47 -36.30
C GLU A 647 -12.11 -17.13 -35.87
N GLY A 648 -11.79 -17.13 -34.56
CA GLY A 648 -10.56 -17.72 -34.04
C GLY A 648 -9.30 -16.90 -34.33
N GLN A 649 -9.46 -15.64 -34.75
CA GLN A 649 -8.36 -14.72 -35.00
C GLN A 649 -7.88 -14.03 -33.72
N LEU A 650 -8.77 -13.78 -32.76
CA LEU A 650 -8.44 -13.26 -31.44
C LEU A 650 -8.78 -14.29 -30.38
N MET A 651 -7.78 -14.81 -29.67
CA MET A 651 -7.97 -15.88 -28.68
C MET A 651 -7.28 -15.58 -27.37
N MET A 652 -7.77 -16.20 -26.30
CA MET A 652 -7.16 -16.15 -24.99
C MET A 652 -6.66 -17.53 -24.56
N ARG A 653 -5.40 -17.62 -24.13
CA ARG A 653 -4.76 -18.86 -23.67
C ARG A 653 -4.06 -18.64 -22.32
N PRO A 654 -4.76 -18.80 -21.18
CA PRO A 654 -4.12 -18.73 -19.87
C PRO A 654 -3.13 -19.87 -19.69
N ASN A 655 -2.07 -19.62 -18.93
CA ASN A 655 -1.14 -20.64 -18.47
C ASN A 655 -0.69 -20.31 -17.04
N ARG A 656 -0.55 -21.32 -16.17
CA ARG A 656 -0.14 -21.11 -14.77
C ARG A 656 1.33 -20.75 -14.62
N TYR A 657 2.16 -21.01 -15.63
CA TYR A 657 3.57 -20.63 -15.62
C TYR A 657 3.76 -19.11 -15.40
N TRP A 658 2.86 -18.28 -15.92
CA TRP A 658 2.92 -16.83 -15.78
C TRP A 658 2.84 -16.35 -14.31
N THR A 659 2.25 -17.16 -13.42
CA THR A 659 2.08 -16.88 -11.99
C THR A 659 3.02 -17.70 -11.09
N THR A 660 4.08 -18.28 -11.64
CA THR A 660 5.19 -18.85 -10.85
C THR A 660 6.13 -17.74 -10.35
N ALA A 661 7.00 -18.04 -9.37
CA ALA A 661 8.05 -17.11 -8.95
C ALA A 661 9.25 -17.05 -9.92
N SER A 662 9.30 -17.99 -10.86
CA SER A 662 10.44 -18.18 -11.75
C SER A 662 10.70 -16.99 -12.67
N SER A 663 11.99 -16.72 -12.90
CA SER A 663 12.44 -15.98 -14.06
C SER A 663 12.03 -16.71 -15.34
N PHE A 664 11.96 -15.99 -16.47
CA PHE A 664 11.70 -16.62 -17.76
C PHE A 664 12.92 -17.37 -18.31
N TRP A 665 14.10 -17.24 -17.71
CA TRP A 665 15.23 -18.13 -18.03
C TRP A 665 14.90 -19.60 -17.76
N ARG A 666 14.03 -19.87 -16.79
CA ARG A 666 13.57 -21.22 -16.47
C ARG A 666 12.48 -21.74 -17.40
N LEU A 667 11.88 -20.89 -18.26
CA LEU A 667 10.71 -21.25 -19.07
C LEU A 667 10.97 -22.44 -20.01
N PRO A 668 12.10 -22.51 -20.74
CA PRO A 668 12.40 -23.66 -21.60
C PRO A 668 12.55 -24.99 -20.84
N HIS A 669 12.84 -24.94 -19.54
CA HIS A 669 13.11 -26.10 -18.71
C HIS A 669 11.89 -26.54 -17.89
N GLN A 670 11.16 -25.57 -17.32
CA GLN A 670 10.02 -25.81 -16.44
C GLN A 670 8.68 -25.89 -17.20
N ALA A 671 8.58 -25.27 -18.37
CA ALA A 671 7.39 -25.31 -19.21
C ALA A 671 7.77 -25.46 -20.71
N PRO A 672 8.47 -26.55 -21.09
CA PRO A 672 8.96 -26.74 -22.46
C PRO A 672 7.83 -26.72 -23.50
N GLU A 673 6.63 -27.23 -23.17
CA GLU A 673 5.48 -27.16 -24.08
C GLU A 673 5.03 -25.72 -24.35
N LEU A 674 5.06 -24.87 -23.32
CA LEU A 674 4.77 -23.44 -23.49
C LEU A 674 5.85 -22.76 -24.32
N HIS A 675 7.12 -23.10 -24.10
CA HIS A 675 8.23 -22.61 -24.90
C HIS A 675 8.07 -22.96 -26.38
N GLU A 676 7.80 -24.22 -26.69
CA GLU A 676 7.56 -24.67 -28.07
C GLU A 676 6.33 -23.99 -28.69
N ASP A 677 5.25 -23.79 -27.93
CA ASP A 677 4.07 -23.06 -28.42
C ASP A 677 4.38 -21.57 -28.72
N LEU A 678 5.30 -20.94 -27.98
CA LEU A 678 5.73 -19.55 -28.22
C LEU A 678 6.57 -19.42 -29.51
N LYS A 679 7.32 -20.45 -29.90
CA LYS A 679 8.10 -20.45 -31.16
C LYS A 679 7.23 -20.38 -32.41
N ALA A 680 5.94 -20.72 -32.29
CA ALA A 680 5.00 -20.61 -33.40
C ALA A 680 4.60 -19.15 -33.70
N ALA A 681 4.87 -18.21 -32.79
CA ALA A 681 4.59 -16.80 -32.99
C ALA A 681 5.71 -16.13 -33.82
N GLU A 682 5.32 -15.26 -34.74
CA GLU A 682 6.26 -14.36 -35.43
C GLU A 682 6.86 -13.33 -34.46
N LEU A 683 6.07 -12.94 -33.45
CA LEU A 683 6.46 -12.02 -32.41
C LEU A 683 5.68 -12.29 -31.12
N VAL A 684 6.39 -12.39 -30.00
CA VAL A 684 5.81 -12.46 -28.66
C VAL A 684 6.04 -11.13 -27.96
N ILE A 685 4.96 -10.41 -27.69
CA ILE A 685 4.95 -9.12 -27.03
C ILE A 685 4.77 -9.33 -25.53
N PHE A 686 5.73 -8.89 -24.73
CA PHE A 686 5.66 -8.90 -23.27
C PHE A 686 5.36 -7.49 -22.76
N LYS A 687 4.16 -7.31 -22.20
CA LYS A 687 3.71 -6.02 -21.65
C LYS A 687 4.22 -5.81 -20.23
N GLY A 688 4.60 -4.58 -19.91
CA GLY A 688 4.74 -4.11 -18.54
C GLY A 688 6.02 -4.53 -17.81
N ASP A 689 6.13 -4.03 -16.58
CA ASP A 689 7.35 -4.08 -15.77
C ASP A 689 7.65 -5.47 -15.20
N LEU A 690 6.64 -6.19 -14.71
CA LEU A 690 6.83 -7.53 -14.15
C LEU A 690 7.35 -8.52 -15.19
N ASN A 691 6.78 -8.49 -16.40
CA ASN A 691 7.26 -9.36 -17.49
C ASN A 691 8.72 -9.04 -17.85
N TYR A 692 9.11 -7.76 -17.89
CA TYR A 692 10.50 -7.37 -18.13
C TYR A 692 11.43 -7.86 -17.01
N ARG A 693 11.02 -7.72 -15.74
CA ARG A 693 11.77 -8.25 -14.59
C ARG A 693 11.94 -9.77 -14.70
N LYS A 694 10.89 -10.52 -15.05
CA LYS A 694 10.99 -11.97 -15.27
C LYS A 694 11.90 -12.33 -16.45
N LEU A 695 11.81 -11.60 -17.57
CA LEU A 695 12.68 -11.77 -18.74
C LEU A 695 14.17 -11.61 -18.37
N THR A 696 14.47 -10.63 -17.52
CA THR A 696 15.85 -10.28 -17.12
C THR A 696 16.29 -10.88 -15.78
N GLY A 697 15.49 -11.77 -15.19
CA GLY A 697 15.76 -12.41 -13.90
C GLY A 697 15.75 -11.48 -12.68
N ASP A 698 15.22 -10.26 -12.81
CA ASP A 698 15.23 -9.20 -11.78
C ASP A 698 16.63 -8.97 -11.20
N ALA A 699 17.64 -9.04 -12.08
CA ALA A 699 19.05 -9.01 -11.71
C ALA A 699 19.70 -7.62 -11.91
N GLN A 700 20.77 -7.38 -11.16
CA GLN A 700 21.55 -6.16 -11.13
C GLN A 700 22.53 -6.08 -12.30
N TRP A 701 21.99 -6.16 -13.52
CA TRP A 701 22.77 -6.04 -14.75
C TRP A 701 23.45 -4.68 -14.85
N ASP A 702 24.58 -4.64 -15.56
CA ASP A 702 25.08 -3.38 -16.11
C ASP A 702 24.02 -2.83 -17.07
N PRO A 703 23.58 -1.56 -16.95
CA PRO A 703 22.54 -1.00 -17.81
C PRO A 703 22.83 -1.04 -19.31
N THR A 704 24.10 -1.17 -19.69
CA THR A 704 24.54 -1.27 -21.09
C THR A 704 24.56 -2.72 -21.61
N THR A 705 24.31 -3.71 -20.75
CA THR A 705 24.21 -5.12 -21.14
C THR A 705 23.20 -5.27 -22.29
N PRO A 706 23.53 -5.93 -23.41
CA PRO A 706 22.57 -6.15 -24.49
C PRO A 706 21.32 -6.89 -23.99
N PHE A 707 20.14 -6.48 -24.48
CA PHE A 707 18.88 -7.12 -24.07
C PHE A 707 18.87 -8.62 -24.36
N GLU A 708 19.37 -9.04 -25.53
CA GLU A 708 19.45 -10.46 -25.90
C GLU A 708 20.30 -11.30 -24.94
N ASP A 709 21.35 -10.71 -24.36
CA ASP A 709 22.21 -11.40 -23.39
C ASP A 709 21.52 -11.53 -22.02
N ALA A 710 20.81 -10.48 -21.59
CA ALA A 710 20.06 -10.48 -20.33
C ALA A 710 18.86 -11.44 -20.32
N LEU A 711 18.41 -11.90 -21.50
CA LEU A 711 17.35 -12.90 -21.65
C LEU A 711 17.81 -14.36 -21.44
N GLY A 712 19.13 -14.61 -21.45
CA GLY A 712 19.70 -15.94 -21.25
C GLY A 712 19.08 -16.99 -22.19
N PRO A 713 18.51 -18.10 -21.67
CA PRO A 713 17.86 -19.14 -22.48
C PRO A 713 16.70 -18.67 -23.36
N MET A 714 16.08 -17.52 -23.06
CA MET A 714 15.04 -16.90 -23.88
C MET A 714 15.59 -15.86 -24.88
N GLY A 715 16.91 -15.66 -24.89
CA GLY A 715 17.62 -14.76 -25.77
C GLY A 715 17.98 -15.44 -27.08
N LYS A 716 19.24 -15.26 -27.49
CA LYS A 716 19.78 -15.77 -28.75
C LYS A 716 19.78 -17.31 -28.81
N GLY A 717 19.19 -17.86 -29.86
CA GLY A 717 19.06 -19.31 -30.08
C GLY A 717 17.86 -19.98 -29.40
N SER A 718 17.02 -19.22 -28.68
CA SER A 718 15.73 -19.69 -28.15
C SER A 718 14.73 -20.04 -29.25
N GLY A 719 14.79 -19.36 -30.40
CA GLY A 719 13.81 -19.47 -31.48
C GLY A 719 12.50 -18.71 -31.21
N VAL A 720 12.47 -17.82 -30.20
CA VAL A 720 11.32 -16.99 -29.87
C VAL A 720 11.67 -15.51 -30.08
N SER A 721 11.04 -14.86 -31.06
CA SER A 721 11.16 -13.42 -31.24
C SER A 721 10.41 -12.68 -30.12
N ILE A 722 11.12 -11.94 -29.28
CA ILE A 722 10.57 -11.26 -28.10
C ILE A 722 10.63 -9.76 -28.29
N LEU A 723 9.49 -9.09 -28.11
CA LEU A 723 9.41 -7.64 -27.94
C LEU A 723 8.89 -7.32 -26.55
N SER A 724 9.68 -6.63 -25.73
CA SER A 724 9.19 -6.09 -24.45
C SER A 724 8.75 -4.65 -24.61
N LEU A 725 7.50 -4.35 -24.23
CA LEU A 725 6.94 -3.01 -24.13
C LEU A 725 6.80 -2.64 -22.66
N ARG A 726 7.78 -1.90 -22.13
CA ARG A 726 7.90 -1.70 -20.69
C ARG A 726 8.04 -0.22 -20.31
N THR A 727 7.11 0.27 -19.51
CA THR A 727 7.34 1.46 -18.67
C THR A 727 8.19 1.07 -17.46
N CYS A 728 9.24 1.83 -17.17
CA CYS A 728 10.21 1.52 -16.13
C CYS A 728 9.61 1.78 -14.75
N LYS A 729 9.36 0.70 -13.97
CA LYS A 729 8.82 0.77 -12.60
C LYS A 729 9.63 -0.09 -11.62
N ALA A 730 10.90 -0.35 -11.95
CA ALA A 730 11.83 -1.16 -11.18
C ALA A 730 13.29 -0.84 -11.54
N ASP A 731 14.22 -1.19 -10.65
CA ASP A 731 15.64 -0.87 -10.77
C ASP A 731 16.33 -1.51 -11.99
N VAL A 732 15.89 -2.71 -12.39
CA VAL A 732 16.49 -3.44 -13.51
C VAL A 732 16.22 -2.69 -14.82
N VAL A 733 17.27 -2.45 -15.61
CA VAL A 733 17.20 -1.94 -16.98
C VAL A 733 18.46 -2.42 -17.71
N VAL A 734 18.33 -2.72 -19.00
CA VAL A 734 19.44 -3.17 -19.85
C VAL A 734 19.29 -2.55 -21.24
N GLY A 735 20.33 -2.65 -22.08
CA GLY A 735 20.34 -2.15 -23.45
C GLY A 735 20.44 -0.63 -23.59
N LEU A 736 20.76 0.10 -22.51
CA LEU A 736 20.94 1.55 -22.56
C LEU A 736 22.23 1.94 -23.29
N PRO A 737 22.26 3.09 -23.99
CA PRO A 737 23.51 3.69 -24.44
C PRO A 737 24.47 3.97 -23.28
N ALA A 738 25.77 3.83 -23.52
CA ALA A 738 26.79 4.15 -22.53
C ALA A 738 26.65 5.61 -22.04
N GLY A 739 26.67 5.82 -20.72
CA GLY A 739 26.50 7.13 -20.10
C GLY A 739 25.04 7.55 -19.85
N LYS A 740 24.04 6.82 -20.39
CA LYS A 740 22.64 7.24 -20.28
C LYS A 740 22.07 7.04 -18.87
N ASP A 741 22.44 5.98 -18.17
CA ASP A 741 22.01 5.77 -16.77
C ASP A 741 22.62 6.85 -15.86
N GLU A 742 23.87 7.24 -16.08
CA GLU A 742 24.53 8.33 -15.36
C GLU A 742 23.79 9.65 -15.59
N GLU A 743 23.46 9.99 -16.84
CA GLU A 743 22.72 11.19 -17.20
C GLU A 743 21.36 11.26 -16.47
N LEU A 744 20.60 10.17 -16.52
CA LEU A 744 19.26 10.09 -15.92
C LEU A 744 19.31 10.16 -14.39
N ARG A 745 20.32 9.56 -13.76
CA ARG A 745 20.51 9.67 -12.30
C ARG A 745 20.79 11.10 -11.86
N GLN A 746 21.43 11.93 -12.68
CA GLN A 746 21.71 13.34 -12.35
C GLN A 746 20.49 14.26 -12.48
N LEU A 747 19.38 13.79 -13.05
CA LEU A 747 18.13 14.56 -13.08
C LEU A 747 17.57 14.76 -11.66
N GLU A 748 16.77 15.80 -11.48
CA GLU A 748 16.04 16.01 -10.22
C GLU A 748 15.15 14.79 -9.93
N GLY A 749 15.33 14.18 -8.76
CA GLY A 749 14.65 12.94 -8.38
C GLY A 749 15.23 11.66 -9.00
N GLY A 750 16.24 11.73 -9.87
CA GLY A 750 16.81 10.59 -10.61
C GLY A 750 17.68 9.63 -9.78
N GLY A 751 18.14 10.06 -8.60
CA GLY A 751 18.92 9.24 -7.66
C GLY A 751 20.30 9.82 -7.31
N GLY A 752 20.84 10.70 -8.14
CA GLY A 752 22.11 11.40 -7.93
C GLY A 752 23.25 10.45 -7.56
N GLU A 753 24.03 10.83 -6.56
CA GLU A 753 25.17 10.05 -6.05
C GLU A 753 24.76 8.92 -5.10
N SER A 754 23.47 8.70 -4.84
CA SER A 754 23.02 7.66 -3.89
C SER A 754 23.17 6.22 -4.38
N GLY A 755 23.52 6.03 -5.65
CA GLY A 755 23.57 4.72 -6.32
C GLY A 755 22.21 4.20 -6.79
N ALA A 756 21.10 4.77 -6.29
CA ALA A 756 19.75 4.38 -6.67
C ALA A 756 19.38 4.83 -8.09
N ARG A 757 18.64 3.99 -8.83
CA ARG A 757 18.05 4.33 -10.14
C ARG A 757 16.62 4.85 -9.99
N ARG A 758 16.43 5.89 -9.17
CA ARG A 758 15.08 6.42 -8.86
C ARG A 758 14.32 6.91 -10.10
N TRP A 759 15.03 7.34 -11.15
CA TRP A 759 14.42 7.67 -12.43
C TRP A 759 13.62 6.50 -13.03
N ALA A 760 13.96 5.25 -12.72
CA ALA A 760 13.33 4.04 -13.26
C ALA A 760 12.15 3.51 -12.41
N TRP A 761 11.72 4.24 -11.38
CA TRP A 761 10.73 3.72 -10.40
C TRP A 761 9.30 4.23 -10.62
N ASP A 762 9.13 5.34 -11.34
CA ASP A 762 7.85 6.07 -11.40
C ASP A 762 7.05 5.86 -12.69
N GLY A 763 7.58 5.10 -13.66
CA GLY A 763 6.92 4.87 -14.94
C GLY A 763 7.05 6.01 -15.95
N LYS A 764 7.85 7.04 -15.67
CA LYS A 764 8.06 8.17 -16.59
C LYS A 764 8.80 7.77 -17.86
N TRP A 765 9.75 6.83 -17.75
CA TRP A 765 10.59 6.37 -18.85
C TRP A 765 10.14 5.00 -19.34
N ALA A 766 10.45 4.69 -20.59
CA ALA A 766 10.12 3.40 -21.18
C ALA A 766 11.27 2.82 -22.00
N VAL A 767 11.24 1.51 -22.18
CA VAL A 767 12.09 0.78 -23.12
C VAL A 767 11.24 -0.13 -23.98
N VAL A 768 11.56 -0.15 -25.28
CA VAL A 768 11.02 -1.06 -26.27
C VAL A 768 12.16 -1.91 -26.80
N SER A 769 12.33 -3.09 -26.20
CA SER A 769 13.49 -3.94 -26.42
C SER A 769 13.10 -5.19 -27.20
N LEU A 770 13.88 -5.50 -28.23
CA LEU A 770 13.65 -6.61 -29.16
C LEU A 770 14.80 -7.61 -29.08
N SER A 771 14.47 -8.89 -29.05
CA SER A 771 15.36 -10.03 -29.31
C SER A 771 14.77 -10.84 -30.46
N ARG A 772 15.60 -11.26 -31.40
CA ARG A 772 15.13 -12.08 -32.55
C ARG A 772 15.09 -13.58 -32.27
N GLY A 773 15.39 -13.95 -31.03
CA GLY A 773 15.35 -15.33 -30.58
C GLY A 773 16.52 -16.17 -31.03
#